data_AF-F1KS62-F1
#
_entry.id   AF-F1KS62-F1
#
_cell.length_a   1.000
_cell.length_b   1.000
_cell.length_c   1.000
_cell.angle_alpha   90.00
_cell.angle_beta   90.00
_cell.angle_gamma   90.00
#
_symmetry.space_group_name_H-M   'P 1'
#
loop_
_entity.id
_entity.type
_entity.pdbx_description
1 polymer ?
#
loop_
_entity_poly.entity_id
_entity_poly.type
_entity_poly.pdbx_seq_one_letter_code
_entity_poly.pdbx_strand_id
1 'polypeptide(L)'
;MGIDAFGAVLAITAVGDTSRSDTVDGEGLLLIGSGRNVDKVLWDNDRDRYILHSRTEVFTQRASNVYGIICNHQQVGNSTVVYGEKSVAYIRGEESRVPDGRVIELDDWIQTVTLLNDGSLAILFASNTVAVYEVNESIEEDLICFNERRRIRCSHKANLLYSLLEGTTWRNLRAVVGTVFGEILIWHPSVGAQVSQRLIGHTGMIFGLLLRGLQLFSISDDRSLRMWSMETFTQLDEAYGHFARPLSICAAAYESVITGGQDGDLCVWNTSNRILSLTHRIHIGRGAIRALLFQRNKIVVGTEGGLKCAVKVASDLSPLRSVARLFHKRPIRSFVLLSMTSSFILDADGILSLIRDKKADKVMECACIRHDSLLLSPCKQFITFCSHHTAFIIAVGDVSSVTTLDFPERITSMLWVGRRLLVACESGSLAICEVSKQMRLERKGIISLQRKEIPNVALEHNDKILIGTRKGSIIVLVNSEVVHVESYCHGKESVTDLTVFRSNLLSIGRDGKLGVWLVDSTRDGMLTLLRKRTPSFWIDMEWPCKFIRGFADSLLIAGFRGTNFVLIDYESGQGLCEVNCGGGHRIWQIAITDPRSDQDVCIDPHSARFEFISKGALIQMDLNLSTVDIISPNAHTSEISAVCSFNEAGGGSVLVTGGFDTHLVVSRITPSGYFPVLFRTAAHTSSIYSLSALDNFLISAGGKSQLFIWQYLSGELLQVFALRLCGDARLISVKLVQVSPHFEFVVAASDSRLEWYRLKKDLSGIDRRISLTSALSEHSVTTKVAFAHLKGIYSLYAVSTSGTLSIWIDIEKPNESRVFPVEKAGLSALDVLQRDDYTMVVVGSESGRLSAAKIHPGEETVFDYVDWHGATCTDVHIRLADTAHLMHIFSVALDSRIALFSFSLISLKLQLCRAVVLNVADPSSFCFIPRDEDRKIEIAVVGSSVQVISLFS
;
A
#
# COMPACT_ATOMS: atom_id res chain seq x y z
N MET A 1 9.93 -18.54 -20.33
CA MET A 1 9.51 -17.12 -20.38
C MET A 1 9.09 -16.72 -18.99
N GLY A 2 9.57 -15.58 -18.50
CA GLY A 2 9.23 -15.05 -17.18
C GLY A 2 8.38 -13.80 -17.32
N ILE A 3 7.36 -13.65 -16.48
CA ILE A 3 6.54 -12.43 -16.40
C ILE A 3 6.87 -11.75 -15.07
N ASP A 4 7.43 -10.55 -15.16
CA ASP A 4 7.80 -9.75 -13.99
C ASP A 4 6.65 -8.82 -13.61
N ALA A 5 6.20 -8.92 -12.37
CA ALA A 5 5.22 -8.03 -11.79
C ALA A 5 5.87 -7.16 -10.71
N PHE A 6 5.45 -5.89 -10.64
CA PHE A 6 5.81 -4.97 -9.54
C PHE A 6 7.30 -4.57 -9.46
N GLY A 7 8.02 -4.54 -10.59
CA GLY A 7 9.40 -4.04 -10.62
C GLY A 7 9.50 -2.55 -10.25
N ALA A 8 10.54 -2.18 -9.49
CA ALA A 8 10.76 -0.83 -8.98
C ALA A 8 10.69 0.24 -10.08
N VAL A 9 10.00 1.34 -9.80
CA VAL A 9 9.84 2.44 -10.77
C VAL A 9 10.84 3.54 -10.45
N LEU A 10 11.88 3.66 -11.28
CA LEU A 10 13.02 4.54 -11.01
C LEU A 10 13.16 5.70 -12.00
N ALA A 11 12.42 5.67 -13.11
CA ALA A 11 12.43 6.73 -14.12
C ALA A 11 11.02 6.98 -14.67
N ILE A 12 10.67 8.25 -14.84
CA ILE A 12 9.44 8.68 -15.51
C ILE A 12 9.80 9.87 -16.40
N THR A 13 9.37 9.84 -17.66
CA THR A 13 9.54 10.97 -18.59
C THR A 13 8.29 11.14 -19.45
N ALA A 14 8.03 12.37 -19.89
CA ALA A 14 7.02 12.67 -20.88
C ALA A 14 7.65 12.74 -22.26
N VAL A 15 6.92 12.30 -23.28
CA VAL A 15 7.32 12.44 -24.67
C VAL A 15 6.71 13.73 -25.22
N GLY A 16 7.54 14.73 -25.55
CA GLY A 16 7.11 16.01 -26.11
C GLY A 16 7.77 17.22 -25.44
N ASP A 17 7.81 18.35 -26.14
CA ASP A 17 8.52 19.56 -25.69
C ASP A 17 7.82 20.19 -24.46
N THR A 18 8.37 19.95 -23.27
CA THR A 18 7.88 20.46 -21.98
C THR A 18 8.13 21.95 -21.77
N SER A 19 8.84 22.60 -22.70
CA SER A 19 9.24 24.02 -22.58
C SER A 19 8.23 25.03 -23.15
N ARG A 20 7.19 24.57 -23.86
CA ARG A 20 6.13 25.43 -24.41
C ARG A 20 4.78 25.10 -23.79
N SER A 21 4.28 26.01 -22.97
CA SER A 21 3.00 25.91 -22.25
C SER A 21 1.74 25.95 -23.14
N ASP A 22 1.84 26.08 -24.47
CA ASP A 22 0.70 26.48 -25.31
C ASP A 22 0.48 25.66 -26.60
N THR A 23 1.11 24.49 -26.78
CA THR A 23 0.78 23.60 -27.91
C THR A 23 -0.01 22.37 -27.45
N VAL A 24 -1.28 22.33 -27.85
CA VAL A 24 -2.31 21.31 -27.53
C VAL A 24 -1.99 19.90 -28.08
N ASP A 25 -0.96 19.75 -28.93
CA ASP A 25 -0.71 18.51 -29.68
C ASP A 25 0.50 17.66 -29.20
N GLY A 26 1.06 17.97 -28.04
CA GLY A 26 1.99 17.04 -27.36
C GLY A 26 1.20 15.89 -26.71
N GLU A 27 1.11 14.77 -27.43
CA GLU A 27 0.42 13.54 -27.01
C GLU A 27 0.69 13.22 -25.53
N GLY A 28 -0.34 12.88 -24.76
CA GLY A 28 -0.24 12.56 -23.32
C GLY A 28 0.45 11.22 -23.04
N LEU A 29 1.58 10.99 -23.70
CA LEU A 29 2.41 9.80 -23.66
C LEU A 29 3.50 9.97 -22.59
N LEU A 30 3.55 9.00 -21.69
CA LEU A 30 4.59 8.85 -20.68
C LEU A 30 5.35 7.55 -20.91
N LEU A 31 6.65 7.59 -20.64
CA LEU A 31 7.50 6.41 -20.56
C LEU A 31 7.96 6.23 -19.12
N ILE A 32 7.74 5.04 -18.57
CA ILE A 32 8.01 4.72 -17.16
C ILE A 32 8.95 3.52 -17.08
N GLY A 33 10.15 3.70 -16.54
CA GLY A 33 11.09 2.61 -16.27
C GLY A 33 10.65 1.80 -15.06
N SER A 34 10.36 0.51 -15.23
CA SER A 34 9.85 -0.41 -14.21
C SER A 34 10.68 -1.69 -14.19
N GLY A 35 11.61 -1.78 -13.24
CA GLY A 35 12.68 -2.78 -13.26
C GLY A 35 13.49 -2.63 -14.55
N ARG A 36 13.62 -3.72 -15.31
CA ARG A 36 14.29 -3.75 -16.63
C ARG A 36 13.43 -3.36 -17.83
N ASN A 37 12.17 -2.98 -17.59
CA ASN A 37 11.19 -2.70 -18.63
C ASN A 37 10.93 -1.21 -18.76
N VAL A 38 10.45 -0.79 -19.92
CA VAL A 38 9.84 0.52 -20.13
C VAL A 38 8.36 0.33 -20.42
N ASP A 39 7.53 0.93 -19.58
CA ASP A 39 6.08 0.95 -19.70
C ASP A 39 5.65 2.22 -20.46
N LYS A 40 4.94 2.01 -21.57
CA LYS A 40 4.28 3.07 -22.34
C LYS A 40 2.91 3.35 -21.74
N VAL A 41 2.68 4.57 -21.30
CA VAL A 41 1.44 4.98 -20.65
C VAL A 41 0.81 6.12 -21.45
N LEU A 42 -0.44 5.94 -21.87
CA LEU A 42 -1.17 6.91 -22.69
C LEU A 42 -2.24 7.61 -21.87
N TRP A 43 -2.51 8.85 -22.24
CA TRP A 43 -3.62 9.61 -21.70
C TRP A 43 -4.94 9.25 -22.39
N ASP A 44 -5.93 8.85 -21.60
CA ASP A 44 -7.31 8.63 -22.02
C ASP A 44 -8.12 9.92 -21.77
N ASN A 45 -8.44 10.65 -22.84
CA ASN A 45 -9.19 11.90 -22.78
C ASN A 45 -10.61 11.70 -22.23
N ASP A 46 -11.27 10.59 -22.56
CA ASP A 46 -12.66 10.34 -22.17
C ASP A 46 -12.76 10.07 -20.67
N ARG A 47 -11.72 9.45 -20.10
CA ARG A 47 -11.68 9.07 -18.69
C ARG A 47 -10.83 9.98 -17.81
N ASP A 48 -10.26 11.05 -18.37
CA ASP A 48 -9.37 11.99 -17.68
C ASP A 48 -8.27 11.25 -16.87
N ARG A 49 -7.65 10.20 -17.43
CA ARG A 49 -6.68 9.36 -16.69
C ARG A 49 -5.61 8.74 -17.59
N TYR A 50 -4.49 8.40 -16.97
CA TYR A 50 -3.42 7.64 -17.61
C TYR A 50 -3.72 6.13 -17.60
N ILE A 51 -3.43 5.46 -18.71
CA ILE A 51 -3.64 4.02 -18.89
C ILE A 51 -2.36 3.39 -19.41
N LEU A 52 -1.95 2.28 -18.79
CA LEU A 52 -0.85 1.46 -19.28
C LEU A 52 -1.23 0.86 -20.64
N HIS A 53 -0.46 1.18 -21.67
CA HIS A 53 -0.71 0.75 -23.05
C HIS A 53 0.12 -0.48 -23.42
N SER A 54 1.44 -0.41 -23.27
CA SER A 54 2.36 -1.48 -23.64
C SER A 54 3.59 -1.50 -22.74
N ARG A 55 4.34 -2.61 -22.79
CA ARG A 55 5.58 -2.83 -22.04
C ARG A 55 6.64 -3.36 -23.00
N THR A 56 7.83 -2.77 -22.94
CA THR A 56 9.02 -3.21 -23.67
C THR A 56 10.06 -3.73 -22.70
N GLU A 57 10.51 -4.97 -22.90
CA GLU A 57 11.65 -5.55 -22.18
C GLU A 57 12.95 -4.95 -22.74
N VAL A 58 13.66 -4.15 -21.93
CA VAL A 58 14.85 -3.41 -22.39
C VAL A 58 16.13 -4.18 -22.07
N PHE A 59 16.28 -4.64 -20.82
CA PHE A 59 17.46 -5.40 -20.40
C PHE A 59 17.11 -6.89 -20.18
N THR A 60 17.82 -7.77 -20.88
CA THR A 60 17.45 -9.18 -21.10
C THR A 60 18.05 -10.13 -20.06
N GLN A 61 19.14 -9.70 -19.41
CA GLN A 61 19.69 -10.29 -18.19
C GLN A 61 19.58 -9.25 -17.08
N ARG A 62 19.50 -9.68 -15.82
CA ARG A 62 19.37 -8.82 -14.61
C ARG A 62 20.64 -7.98 -14.33
N ALA A 63 21.34 -7.54 -15.36
CA ALA A 63 22.47 -6.64 -15.27
C ALA A 63 22.05 -5.19 -15.03
N SER A 64 20.78 -4.79 -15.26
CA SER A 64 20.37 -3.37 -15.12
C SER A 64 18.87 -3.14 -14.90
N ASN A 65 18.51 -2.36 -13.87
CA ASN A 65 17.21 -1.65 -13.82
C ASN A 65 17.26 -0.38 -14.67
N VAL A 66 16.12 0.11 -15.17
CA VAL A 66 16.02 1.38 -15.90
C VAL A 66 16.09 2.56 -14.92
N TYR A 67 17.20 3.29 -14.91
CA TYR A 67 17.40 4.47 -14.05
C TYR A 67 17.12 5.80 -14.77
N GLY A 68 17.11 5.83 -16.10
CA GLY A 68 16.77 7.03 -16.86
C GLY A 68 16.35 6.74 -18.30
N ILE A 69 15.55 7.66 -18.84
CA ILE A 69 14.97 7.60 -20.19
C ILE A 69 15.12 8.97 -20.83
N ILE A 70 15.64 9.02 -22.05
CA ILE A 70 15.86 10.23 -22.84
C ILE A 70 15.14 10.06 -24.17
N CYS A 71 14.21 10.96 -24.45
CA CYS A 71 13.50 11.01 -25.72
C CYS A 71 14.23 11.98 -26.66
N ASN A 72 14.70 11.49 -27.80
CA ASN A 72 15.35 12.33 -28.80
C ASN A 72 14.29 12.89 -29.76
N HIS A 73 14.07 14.20 -29.72
CA HIS A 73 13.09 14.88 -30.59
C HIS A 73 13.70 15.41 -31.91
N GLN A 74 15.03 15.34 -32.10
CA GLN A 74 15.72 16.06 -33.17
C GLN A 74 16.41 15.18 -34.22
N GLN A 75 16.50 13.85 -34.04
CA GLN A 75 17.04 12.96 -35.07
C GLN A 75 15.96 12.14 -35.80
N VAL A 76 16.18 11.95 -37.09
CA VAL A 76 15.42 11.05 -37.96
C VAL A 76 15.55 9.63 -37.41
N GLY A 77 14.48 9.11 -36.79
CA GLY A 77 14.47 7.75 -36.22
C GLY A 77 13.66 7.57 -34.93
N ASN A 78 13.17 8.63 -34.29
CA ASN A 78 12.29 8.55 -33.10
C ASN A 78 12.77 7.57 -32.01
N SER A 79 14.09 7.45 -31.84
CA SER A 79 14.70 6.49 -30.92
C SER A 79 14.68 7.03 -29.49
N THR A 80 14.32 6.16 -28.54
CA THR A 80 14.37 6.47 -27.11
C THR A 80 15.60 5.81 -26.50
N VAL A 81 16.46 6.61 -25.88
CA VAL A 81 17.65 6.11 -25.16
C VAL A 81 17.25 5.78 -23.73
N VAL A 82 17.56 4.58 -23.30
CA VAL A 82 17.29 4.08 -21.95
C VAL A 82 18.62 3.71 -21.32
N TYR A 83 18.85 4.09 -20.07
CA TYR A 83 20.07 3.71 -19.38
C TYR A 83 19.80 3.25 -17.96
N GLY A 84 20.73 2.45 -17.46
CA GLY A 84 20.59 1.81 -16.16
C GLY A 84 21.84 1.07 -15.77
N GLU A 85 22.29 1.26 -14.53
CA GLU A 85 23.51 0.63 -14.01
C GLU A 85 24.69 0.83 -14.97
N LYS A 86 25.16 -0.21 -15.68
CA LYS A 86 26.25 -0.11 -16.65
C LYS A 86 25.79 -0.19 -18.10
N SER A 87 24.48 -0.22 -18.35
CA SER A 87 23.93 -0.47 -19.68
C SER A 87 23.20 0.74 -20.26
N VAL A 88 23.33 0.91 -21.58
CA VAL A 88 22.55 1.82 -22.41
C VAL A 88 21.85 1.03 -23.50
N ALA A 89 20.58 1.29 -23.74
CA ALA A 89 19.76 0.62 -24.74
C ALA A 89 18.99 1.64 -25.58
N TYR A 90 18.66 1.26 -26.81
CA TYR A 90 17.86 2.09 -27.72
C TYR A 90 16.58 1.38 -28.10
N ILE A 91 15.46 2.02 -27.81
CA ILE A 91 14.13 1.57 -28.21
C ILE A 91 13.75 2.25 -29.53
N ARG A 92 13.23 1.47 -30.48
CA ARG A 92 12.72 1.94 -31.77
C ARG A 92 11.25 1.53 -31.94
N GLY A 93 10.37 2.52 -32.12
CA GLY A 93 8.95 2.29 -32.37
C GLY A 93 8.26 1.52 -31.24
N GLU A 94 7.34 0.62 -31.61
CA GLU A 94 6.71 -0.30 -30.67
C GLU A 94 7.32 -1.70 -30.81
N GLU A 95 8.08 -2.10 -29.79
CA GLU A 95 8.68 -3.42 -29.71
C GLU A 95 8.43 -4.06 -28.34
N SER A 96 8.26 -5.38 -28.31
CA SER A 96 8.06 -6.13 -27.06
C SER A 96 9.36 -6.34 -26.29
N ARG A 97 10.49 -6.41 -27.01
CA ARG A 97 11.83 -6.61 -26.46
C ARG A 97 12.87 -5.93 -27.33
N VAL A 98 13.82 -5.24 -26.71
CA VAL A 98 14.99 -4.66 -27.39
C VAL A 98 15.98 -5.78 -27.76
N PRO A 99 16.45 -5.84 -29.02
CA PRO A 99 17.48 -6.79 -29.44
C PRO A 99 18.83 -6.53 -28.75
N ASP A 100 19.57 -7.61 -28.47
CA ASP A 100 20.81 -7.53 -27.70
C ASP A 100 21.87 -6.65 -28.39
N GLY A 101 21.87 -6.54 -29.73
CA GLY A 101 22.74 -5.65 -30.51
C GLY A 101 22.49 -4.14 -30.30
N ARG A 102 21.37 -3.76 -29.69
CA ARG A 102 21.06 -2.37 -29.31
C ARG A 102 21.32 -2.07 -27.83
N VAL A 103 21.92 -3.01 -27.10
CA VAL A 103 22.28 -2.87 -25.69
C VAL A 103 23.80 -2.82 -25.56
N ILE A 104 24.30 -1.73 -25.00
CA ILE A 104 25.73 -1.47 -24.82
C ILE A 104 26.06 -1.51 -23.34
N GLU A 105 27.02 -2.34 -22.95
CA GLU A 105 27.57 -2.40 -21.61
C GLU A 105 28.84 -1.55 -21.51
N LEU A 106 28.91 -0.70 -20.50
CA LEU A 106 30.00 0.24 -20.22
C LEU A 106 30.84 -0.25 -19.02
N ASP A 107 32.01 0.35 -18.83
CA ASP A 107 32.99 -0.06 -17.82
C ASP A 107 32.64 0.38 -16.38
N ASP A 108 31.73 1.35 -16.23
CA ASP A 108 31.37 1.96 -14.95
C ASP A 108 29.87 2.26 -14.86
N TRP A 109 29.38 2.45 -13.63
CA TRP A 109 27.97 2.76 -13.36
C TRP A 109 27.61 4.16 -13.85
N ILE A 110 26.53 4.25 -14.61
CA ILE A 110 25.98 5.47 -15.21
C ILE A 110 25.18 6.24 -14.16
N GLN A 111 25.53 7.50 -13.94
CA GLN A 111 24.77 8.42 -13.08
C GLN A 111 23.72 9.18 -13.88
N THR A 112 24.11 9.71 -15.05
CA THR A 112 23.21 10.43 -15.94
C THR A 112 23.76 10.44 -17.36
N VAL A 113 22.84 10.52 -18.32
CA VAL A 113 23.15 10.66 -19.74
C VAL A 113 22.49 11.94 -20.25
N THR A 114 23.10 12.61 -21.23
CA THR A 114 22.53 13.78 -21.91
C THR A 114 22.89 13.74 -23.38
N LEU A 115 21.93 14.07 -24.24
CA LEU A 115 22.13 14.20 -25.67
C LEU A 115 22.71 15.59 -25.99
N LEU A 116 23.80 15.63 -26.74
CA LEU A 116 24.39 16.87 -27.25
C LEU A 116 23.79 17.23 -28.62
N ASN A 117 23.86 18.51 -28.99
CA ASN A 117 23.34 19.03 -30.26
C ASN A 117 23.97 18.39 -31.51
N ASP A 118 25.16 17.80 -31.39
CA ASP A 118 25.82 17.09 -32.48
C ASP A 118 25.39 15.61 -32.60
N GLY A 119 24.40 15.18 -31.81
CA GLY A 119 23.92 13.80 -31.75
C GLY A 119 24.73 12.88 -30.84
N SER A 120 25.85 13.34 -30.28
CA SER A 120 26.67 12.53 -29.36
C SER A 120 25.98 12.41 -27.99
N LEU A 121 26.28 11.32 -27.27
CA LEU A 121 25.88 11.16 -25.87
C LEU A 121 26.99 11.58 -24.93
N ALA A 122 26.69 12.49 -24.00
CA ALA A 122 27.52 12.75 -22.84
C ALA A 122 27.04 11.88 -21.66
N ILE A 123 27.95 11.12 -21.07
CA ILE A 123 27.68 10.21 -19.95
C ILE A 123 28.54 10.61 -18.77
N LEU A 124 27.91 10.77 -17.60
CA LEU A 124 28.60 10.92 -16.33
C LEU A 124 28.52 9.60 -15.56
N PHE A 125 29.68 9.10 -15.15
CA PHE A 125 29.83 7.86 -14.41
C PHE A 125 30.01 8.08 -12.90
N ALA A 126 29.75 7.03 -12.11
CA ALA A 126 29.88 7.02 -10.66
C ALA A 126 31.32 7.28 -10.18
N SER A 127 32.34 6.99 -10.99
CA SER A 127 33.74 7.39 -10.73
C SER A 127 34.03 8.88 -10.88
N ASN A 128 33.00 9.73 -11.08
CA ASN A 128 33.10 11.15 -11.38
C ASN A 128 33.86 11.41 -12.69
N THR A 129 33.56 10.60 -13.70
CA THR A 129 34.15 10.67 -15.04
C THR A 129 33.08 11.06 -16.05
N VAL A 130 33.36 12.04 -16.90
CA VAL A 130 32.50 12.40 -18.04
C VAL A 130 33.13 11.88 -19.32
N ALA A 131 32.39 11.08 -20.08
CA ALA A 131 32.77 10.66 -21.42
C ALA A 131 31.75 11.11 -22.46
N VAL A 132 32.20 11.32 -23.70
CA VAL A 132 31.34 11.64 -24.84
C VAL A 132 31.51 10.56 -25.89
N TYR A 133 30.39 9.96 -26.28
CA TYR A 133 30.31 8.90 -27.28
C TYR A 133 29.59 9.40 -28.52
N GLU A 134 30.21 9.17 -29.67
CA GLU A 134 29.51 9.19 -30.94
C GLU A 134 28.78 7.88 -31.14
N VAL A 135 27.53 7.97 -31.54
CA VAL A 135 26.63 6.83 -31.71
C VAL A 135 26.51 6.55 -33.19
N ASN A 136 26.96 5.37 -33.60
CA ASN A 136 26.80 4.89 -34.96
C ASN A 136 25.73 3.80 -34.98
N GLU A 137 24.68 4.01 -35.78
CA GLU A 137 23.57 3.10 -35.90
C GLU A 137 23.60 2.35 -37.25
N SER A 138 23.50 1.02 -37.21
CA SER A 138 23.27 0.17 -38.39
C SER A 138 21.82 -0.30 -38.38
N ILE A 139 21.01 0.19 -39.33
CA ILE A 139 19.58 -0.17 -39.40
C ILE A 139 19.41 -1.61 -39.92
N GLU A 140 20.23 -2.03 -40.88
CA GLU A 140 20.14 -3.38 -41.49
C GLU A 140 20.52 -4.49 -40.51
N GLU A 141 21.50 -4.25 -39.64
CA GLU A 141 21.99 -5.23 -38.67
C GLU A 141 21.33 -5.09 -37.28
N ASP A 142 20.45 -4.09 -37.12
CA ASP A 142 19.86 -3.65 -35.86
C ASP A 142 20.89 -3.55 -34.72
N LEU A 143 22.01 -2.90 -35.03
CA LEU A 143 23.19 -2.79 -34.18
C LEU A 143 23.49 -1.33 -33.86
N ILE A 144 23.97 -1.07 -32.65
CA ILE A 144 24.48 0.23 -32.22
C ILE A 144 25.92 0.10 -31.75
N CYS A 145 26.77 1.06 -32.14
CA CYS A 145 28.17 1.09 -31.77
C CYS A 145 28.53 2.43 -31.14
N PHE A 146 29.28 2.38 -30.02
CA PHE A 146 29.76 3.57 -29.32
C PHE A 146 31.23 3.82 -29.65
N ASN A 147 31.52 4.99 -30.21
CA ASN A 147 32.87 5.48 -30.41
C ASN A 147 33.18 6.56 -29.37
N GLU A 148 34.05 6.25 -28.41
CA GLU A 148 34.48 7.22 -27.39
C GLU A 148 35.30 8.34 -28.04
N ARG A 149 34.76 9.57 -28.03
CA ARG A 149 35.47 10.75 -28.54
C ARG A 149 36.36 11.38 -27.48
N ARG A 150 35.89 11.39 -26.23
CA ARG A 150 36.54 12.08 -25.09
C ARG A 150 36.19 11.39 -23.79
N ARG A 151 37.13 11.38 -22.84
CA ARG A 151 36.92 10.97 -21.45
C ARG A 151 37.76 11.84 -20.53
N ILE A 152 37.12 12.50 -19.58
CA ILE A 152 37.76 13.33 -18.56
C ILE A 152 37.30 12.87 -17.19
N ARG A 153 38.25 12.48 -16.35
CA ARG A 153 38.00 12.12 -14.96
C ARG A 153 38.23 13.33 -14.06
N CYS A 154 37.26 13.64 -13.20
CA CYS A 154 37.45 14.68 -12.19
C CYS A 154 38.58 14.30 -11.24
N SER A 155 39.38 15.28 -10.85
CA SER A 155 40.46 15.15 -9.86
C SER A 155 39.94 14.81 -8.46
N HIS A 156 38.69 15.18 -8.17
CA HIS A 156 38.04 14.88 -6.90
C HIS A 156 37.35 13.51 -6.96
N LYS A 157 37.90 12.53 -6.23
CA LYS A 157 37.33 11.19 -6.07
C LYS A 157 36.20 11.26 -5.05
N ALA A 158 34.97 11.05 -5.50
CA ALA A 158 33.81 10.94 -4.63
C ALA A 158 32.93 9.79 -5.11
N ASN A 159 32.25 9.13 -4.17
CA ASN A 159 31.15 8.24 -4.50
C ASN A 159 29.92 9.10 -4.78
N LEU A 160 29.33 8.91 -5.96
CA LEU A 160 28.21 9.70 -6.45
C LEU A 160 26.92 8.93 -6.28
N LEU A 161 25.87 9.60 -5.80
CA LEU A 161 24.54 9.01 -5.68
C LEU A 161 23.53 9.63 -6.64
N TYR A 162 23.63 10.95 -6.84
CA TYR A 162 22.76 11.67 -7.77
C TYR A 162 23.55 12.77 -8.44
N SER A 163 23.41 12.88 -9.76
CA SER A 163 24.13 13.88 -10.55
C SER A 163 23.30 14.32 -11.74
N LEU A 164 23.57 15.52 -12.22
CA LEU A 164 23.02 16.04 -13.47
C LEU A 164 24.14 16.50 -14.38
N LEU A 165 23.93 16.30 -15.68
CA LEU A 165 24.70 16.93 -16.74
C LEU A 165 23.82 18.01 -17.36
N GLU A 166 24.34 19.22 -17.38
CA GLU A 166 23.66 20.37 -17.95
C GLU A 166 24.49 20.94 -19.07
N GLY A 167 23.85 21.22 -20.20
CA GLY A 167 24.49 21.78 -21.37
C GLY A 167 24.17 20.96 -22.60
N THR A 168 24.24 21.61 -23.75
CA THR A 168 23.84 21.08 -25.05
C THR A 168 25.04 20.86 -25.98
N THR A 169 26.24 21.26 -25.55
CA THR A 169 27.49 21.12 -26.30
C THR A 169 28.61 20.76 -25.34
N TRP A 170 29.70 20.19 -25.85
CA TRP A 170 30.88 19.92 -25.01
C TRP A 170 31.38 21.16 -24.27
N ARG A 171 31.38 22.34 -24.91
CA ARG A 171 31.96 23.57 -24.34
C ARG A 171 31.17 24.09 -23.14
N ASN A 172 29.84 24.05 -23.20
CA ASN A 172 28.97 24.51 -22.10
C ASN A 172 28.55 23.39 -21.14
N LEU A 173 29.04 22.17 -21.34
CA LEU A 173 28.71 21.05 -20.46
C LEU A 173 29.21 21.31 -19.03
N ARG A 174 28.31 21.16 -18.07
CA ARG A 174 28.52 21.34 -16.65
C ARG A 174 28.04 20.08 -15.93
N ALA A 175 28.91 19.48 -15.14
CA ALA A 175 28.55 18.39 -14.23
C ALA A 175 28.24 18.99 -12.86
N VAL A 176 27.03 18.72 -12.35
CA VAL A 176 26.63 19.06 -10.98
C VAL A 176 26.35 17.76 -10.25
N VAL A 177 27.12 17.52 -9.20
CA VAL A 177 27.32 16.18 -8.65
C VAL A 177 27.09 16.19 -7.15
N GLY A 178 26.11 15.42 -6.69
CA GLY A 178 25.83 15.20 -5.28
C GLY A 178 26.65 14.03 -4.72
N THR A 179 27.30 14.26 -3.59
CA THR A 179 28.18 13.25 -2.96
C THR A 179 27.51 12.56 -1.78
N VAL A 180 28.08 11.41 -1.38
CA VAL A 180 27.71 10.71 -0.13
C VAL A 180 28.02 11.52 1.14
N PHE A 181 28.82 12.58 1.05
CA PHE A 181 29.23 13.42 2.17
C PHE A 181 28.41 14.71 2.33
N GLY A 182 27.38 14.92 1.48
CA GLY A 182 26.51 16.11 1.54
C GLY A 182 27.06 17.35 0.81
N GLU A 183 28.22 17.25 0.16
CA GLU A 183 28.71 18.29 -0.73
C GLU A 183 28.07 18.16 -2.12
N ILE A 184 27.79 19.30 -2.75
CA ILE A 184 27.46 19.36 -4.19
C ILE A 184 28.65 20.00 -4.92
N LEU A 185 29.22 19.26 -5.86
CA LEU A 185 30.38 19.65 -6.64
C LEU A 185 29.96 20.09 -8.04
N ILE A 186 30.51 21.19 -8.51
CA ILE A 186 30.27 21.70 -9.86
C ILE A 186 31.60 21.73 -10.58
N TRP A 187 31.63 21.22 -11.80
CA TRP A 187 32.82 21.28 -12.65
C TRP A 187 32.49 21.27 -14.14
N HIS A 188 33.44 21.70 -14.96
CA HIS A 188 33.29 21.83 -16.41
C HIS A 188 34.31 20.93 -17.13
N PRO A 189 33.87 19.81 -17.73
CA PRO A 189 34.77 18.86 -18.39
C PRO A 189 35.58 19.46 -19.53
N SER A 190 35.06 20.50 -20.18
CA SER A 190 35.73 21.24 -21.26
C SER A 190 36.86 22.16 -20.78
N VAL A 191 36.82 22.58 -19.52
CA VAL A 191 37.83 23.48 -18.91
C VAL A 191 38.94 22.65 -18.25
N GLY A 192 38.59 21.53 -17.62
CA GLY A 192 39.56 20.59 -17.05
C GLY A 192 38.96 19.68 -15.98
N ALA A 193 39.81 18.91 -15.31
CA ALA A 193 39.44 17.94 -14.28
C ALA A 193 39.17 18.55 -12.89
N GLN A 194 39.25 19.87 -12.72
CA GLN A 194 39.17 20.51 -11.41
C GLN A 194 37.73 20.90 -11.05
N VAL A 195 37.38 20.79 -9.77
CA VAL A 195 36.11 21.30 -9.24
C VAL A 195 36.13 22.82 -9.29
N SER A 196 35.15 23.43 -9.96
CA SER A 196 35.07 24.89 -10.07
C SER A 196 34.35 25.51 -8.87
N GLN A 197 33.30 24.86 -8.37
CA GLN A 197 32.51 25.35 -7.23
C GLN A 197 32.08 24.20 -6.32
N ARG A 198 31.88 24.53 -5.05
CA ARG A 198 31.44 23.59 -4.03
C ARG A 198 30.36 24.21 -3.16
N LEU A 199 29.19 23.58 -3.16
CA LEU A 199 28.09 23.96 -2.29
C LEU A 199 28.13 23.07 -1.05
N ILE A 200 28.32 23.68 0.12
CA ILE A 200 28.43 22.99 1.40
C ILE A 200 27.25 23.42 2.26
N GLY A 201 26.56 22.45 2.86
CA GLY A 201 25.55 22.74 3.84
C GLY A 201 24.73 21.54 4.30
N HIS A 202 24.43 20.60 3.40
CA HIS A 202 23.77 19.36 3.78
C HIS A 202 24.63 18.54 4.75
N THR A 203 23.98 17.83 5.66
CA THR A 203 24.65 16.98 6.66
C THR A 203 24.55 15.49 6.34
N GLY A 204 23.97 15.13 5.20
CA GLY A 204 23.77 13.75 4.75
C GLY A 204 23.90 13.61 3.24
N MET A 205 23.77 12.36 2.77
CA MET A 205 23.88 11.99 1.35
C MET A 205 22.91 12.79 0.47
N ILE A 206 23.36 13.22 -0.70
CA ILE A 206 22.47 13.88 -1.68
C ILE A 206 21.70 12.81 -2.48
N PHE A 207 20.36 12.90 -2.49
CA PHE A 207 19.48 11.95 -3.17
C PHE A 207 18.80 12.50 -4.44
N GLY A 208 18.85 13.81 -4.65
CA GLY A 208 18.19 14.42 -5.80
C GLY A 208 18.66 15.84 -6.02
N LEU A 209 18.75 16.21 -7.29
CA LEU A 209 19.13 17.53 -7.75
C LEU A 209 18.16 17.95 -8.85
N LEU A 210 17.65 19.17 -8.77
CA LEU A 210 16.80 19.77 -9.80
C LEU A 210 17.32 21.17 -10.11
N LEU A 211 17.71 21.38 -11.35
CA LEU A 211 18.09 22.71 -11.84
C LEU A 211 16.91 23.37 -12.54
N ARG A 212 16.62 24.62 -12.16
CA ARG A 212 15.57 25.46 -12.76
C ARG A 212 16.11 26.87 -12.95
N GLY A 213 16.54 27.18 -14.19
CA GLY A 213 17.22 28.43 -14.49
C GLY A 213 18.51 28.58 -13.68
N LEU A 214 18.64 29.68 -12.92
CA LEU A 214 19.78 29.94 -12.03
C LEU A 214 19.58 29.44 -10.60
N GLN A 215 18.56 28.62 -10.34
CA GLN A 215 18.31 28.01 -9.04
C GLN A 215 18.55 26.52 -9.12
N LEU A 216 19.34 26.01 -8.17
CA LEU A 216 19.49 24.58 -7.94
C LEU A 216 18.70 24.21 -6.69
N PHE A 217 17.95 23.12 -6.76
CA PHE A 217 17.29 22.51 -5.62
C PHE A 217 17.95 21.17 -5.33
N SER A 218 18.18 20.87 -4.06
CA SER A 218 18.77 19.61 -3.63
C SER A 218 18.01 19.00 -2.46
N ILE A 219 17.94 17.68 -2.46
CA ILE A 219 17.33 16.88 -1.39
C ILE A 219 18.35 15.91 -0.83
N SER A 220 18.31 15.68 0.49
CA SER A 220 19.32 14.91 1.21
C SER A 220 18.72 13.97 2.25
N ASP A 221 19.53 12.99 2.68
CA ASP A 221 19.26 12.12 3.82
C ASP A 221 18.97 12.89 5.13
N ASP A 222 19.46 14.13 5.23
CA ASP A 222 19.15 15.04 6.35
C ASP A 222 17.68 15.53 6.38
N ARG A 223 16.88 15.14 5.37
CA ARG A 223 15.45 15.43 5.17
C ARG A 223 15.14 16.87 4.73
N SER A 224 16.16 17.67 4.46
CA SER A 224 15.97 19.04 3.97
C SER A 224 15.83 19.08 2.45
N LEU A 225 15.01 20.03 1.99
CA LEU A 225 15.08 20.61 0.66
C LEU A 225 15.88 21.90 0.78
N ARG A 226 16.94 22.06 -0.01
CA ARG A 226 17.73 23.29 -0.08
C ARG A 226 17.65 23.92 -1.45
N MET A 227 17.67 25.24 -1.48
CA MET A 227 17.70 26.04 -2.70
C MET A 227 19.01 26.84 -2.74
N TRP A 228 19.67 26.83 -3.88
CA TRP A 228 20.99 27.44 -4.10
C TRP A 228 20.95 28.39 -5.29
N SER A 229 21.74 29.46 -5.23
CA SER A 229 21.99 30.35 -6.36
C SER A 229 23.14 29.79 -7.19
N MET A 230 22.89 29.55 -8.49
CA MET A 230 23.92 29.16 -9.46
C MET A 230 24.72 30.35 -10.01
N GLU A 231 24.37 31.57 -9.59
CA GLU A 231 25.09 32.80 -9.91
C GLU A 231 26.15 33.11 -8.85
N THR A 232 25.76 33.03 -7.57
CA THR A 232 26.65 33.34 -6.43
C THR A 232 27.23 32.11 -5.74
N PHE A 233 26.74 30.91 -6.06
CA PHE A 233 27.09 29.64 -5.43
C PHE A 233 26.86 29.62 -3.92
N THR A 234 25.81 30.31 -3.47
CA THR A 234 25.38 30.38 -2.07
C THR A 234 24.06 29.68 -1.85
N GLN A 235 23.83 29.18 -0.63
CA GLN A 235 22.51 28.72 -0.21
C GLN A 235 21.57 29.92 -0.07
N LEU A 236 20.41 29.83 -0.69
CA LEU A 236 19.35 30.84 -0.61
C LEU A 236 18.39 30.54 0.54
N ASP A 237 17.95 29.29 0.67
CA ASP A 237 16.99 28.88 1.69
C ASP A 237 17.01 27.36 1.94
N GLU A 238 16.39 26.92 3.04
CA GLU A 238 16.16 25.51 3.37
C GLU A 238 14.78 25.29 4.01
N ALA A 239 14.18 24.13 3.75
CA ALA A 239 12.90 23.76 4.35
C ALA A 239 12.81 22.27 4.68
N TYR A 240 11.93 21.95 5.63
CA TYR A 240 11.69 20.60 6.13
C TYR A 240 10.22 20.23 6.02
N GLY A 241 9.97 18.98 5.67
CA GLY A 241 8.64 18.47 5.39
C GLY A 241 8.62 16.97 5.63
N HIS A 242 9.35 16.21 4.83
CA HIS A 242 9.37 14.75 4.97
C HIS A 242 9.76 14.26 6.37
N PHE A 243 9.12 13.16 6.79
CA PHE A 243 9.46 12.47 8.04
C PHE A 243 10.61 11.48 7.85
N ALA A 244 10.84 11.04 6.62
CA ALA A 244 11.97 10.22 6.20
C ALA A 244 12.75 10.90 5.08
N ARG A 245 13.78 10.24 4.56
CA ARG A 245 14.62 10.80 3.48
C ARG A 245 13.80 11.04 2.19
N PRO A 246 13.83 12.24 1.60
CA PRO A 246 13.36 12.49 0.24
C PRO A 246 14.23 11.75 -0.78
N LEU A 247 13.62 11.14 -1.79
CA LEU A 247 14.28 10.27 -2.78
C LEU A 247 14.07 10.70 -4.23
N SER A 248 13.15 11.65 -4.48
CA SER A 248 12.87 12.17 -5.82
C SER A 248 12.43 13.62 -5.74
N ILE A 249 12.70 14.37 -6.81
CA ILE A 249 12.39 15.79 -6.94
C ILE A 249 12.01 16.10 -8.40
N CYS A 250 10.97 16.90 -8.62
CA CYS A 250 10.62 17.40 -9.95
C CYS A 250 10.11 18.85 -9.88
N ALA A 251 10.23 19.56 -11.01
CA ALA A 251 9.66 20.90 -11.16
C ALA A 251 8.15 20.82 -11.39
N ALA A 252 7.42 21.83 -10.91
CA ALA A 252 6.01 22.02 -11.18
C ALA A 252 5.72 23.47 -11.63
N ALA A 253 4.47 23.72 -12.02
CA ALA A 253 3.98 25.04 -12.41
C ALA A 253 4.04 26.04 -11.23
N TYR A 254 3.81 27.34 -11.50
CA TYR A 254 3.67 28.40 -10.49
C TYR A 254 4.82 28.45 -9.46
N GLU A 255 6.07 28.43 -9.93
CA GLU A 255 7.26 28.45 -9.05
C GLU A 255 7.17 27.43 -7.91
N SER A 256 6.78 26.20 -8.25
CA SER A 256 6.69 25.12 -7.29
C SER A 256 7.65 23.98 -7.61
N VAL A 257 8.03 23.28 -6.56
CA VAL A 257 8.85 22.06 -6.59
C VAL A 257 8.09 20.97 -5.86
N ILE A 258 8.19 19.73 -6.33
CA ILE A 258 7.56 18.58 -5.70
C ILE A 258 8.65 17.58 -5.34
N THR A 259 8.60 17.08 -4.11
CA THR A 259 9.51 16.04 -3.63
C THR A 259 8.74 14.81 -3.18
N GLY A 260 9.30 13.62 -3.42
CA GLY A 260 8.75 12.34 -3.01
C GLY A 260 9.70 11.64 -2.04
N GLY A 261 9.16 11.08 -0.96
CA GLY A 261 9.97 10.53 0.12
C GLY A 261 9.85 9.02 0.33
N GLN A 262 10.76 8.50 1.13
CA GLN A 262 10.68 7.13 1.65
C GLN A 262 9.47 6.92 2.58
N ASP A 263 8.96 8.01 3.16
CA ASP A 263 7.73 8.03 3.96
C ASP A 263 6.46 7.80 3.13
N GLY A 264 6.57 7.71 1.80
CA GLY A 264 5.43 7.55 0.91
C GLY A 264 4.60 8.83 0.76
N ASP A 265 5.17 9.97 1.15
CA ASP A 265 4.56 11.28 1.02
C ASP A 265 5.10 12.03 -0.20
N LEU A 266 4.25 12.88 -0.76
CA LEU A 266 4.66 13.99 -1.61
C LEU A 266 4.64 15.28 -0.80
N CYS A 267 5.70 16.08 -0.88
CA CYS A 267 5.67 17.46 -0.40
C CYS A 267 5.66 18.40 -1.59
N VAL A 268 4.71 19.35 -1.58
CA VAL A 268 4.60 20.42 -2.58
C VAL A 268 5.12 21.71 -1.95
N TRP A 269 6.12 22.30 -2.59
CA TRP A 269 6.85 23.46 -2.09
C TRP A 269 6.60 24.66 -2.98
N ASN A 270 6.24 25.78 -2.39
CA ASN A 270 6.30 27.07 -3.06
C ASN A 270 7.74 27.59 -2.99
N THR A 271 8.26 28.09 -4.11
CA THR A 271 9.62 28.63 -4.25
C THR A 271 9.62 30.10 -4.70
N SER A 272 8.48 30.77 -4.62
CA SER A 272 8.34 32.16 -5.04
C SER A 272 9.16 33.10 -4.17
N ASN A 273 9.66 34.16 -4.80
CA ASN A 273 10.49 35.17 -4.13
C ASN A 273 11.75 34.59 -3.45
N ARG A 274 12.25 33.43 -3.91
CA ARG A 274 13.40 32.73 -3.33
C ARG A 274 13.17 32.34 -1.87
N ILE A 275 11.94 31.99 -1.49
CA ILE A 275 11.59 31.45 -0.18
C ILE A 275 10.99 30.06 -0.39
N LEU A 276 11.50 29.08 0.35
CA LEU A 276 10.97 27.73 0.39
C LEU A 276 9.90 27.63 1.48
N SER A 277 8.68 27.25 1.11
CA SER A 277 7.63 26.95 2.08
C SER A 277 6.84 25.72 1.67
N LEU A 278 6.53 24.87 2.65
CA LEU A 278 5.69 23.70 2.44
C LEU A 278 4.23 24.14 2.28
N THR A 279 3.67 23.93 1.09
CA THR A 279 2.28 24.28 0.77
C THR A 279 1.34 23.17 1.24
N HIS A 280 1.63 21.92 0.89
CA HIS A 280 0.84 20.77 1.30
C HIS A 280 1.65 19.47 1.22
N ARG A 281 1.25 18.50 2.04
CA ARG A 281 1.79 17.13 2.03
C ARG A 281 0.69 16.14 1.64
N ILE A 282 0.91 15.37 0.58
CA ILE A 282 -0.04 14.38 0.09
C ILE A 282 0.48 12.99 0.45
N HIS A 283 -0.25 12.27 1.30
CA HIS A 283 0.10 10.92 1.69
C HIS A 283 -0.40 9.91 0.66
N ILE A 284 0.53 9.26 -0.06
CA ILE A 284 0.22 8.17 -0.99
C ILE A 284 0.26 6.83 -0.26
N GLY A 285 1.17 6.69 0.71
CA GLY A 285 1.32 5.54 1.60
C GLY A 285 1.85 4.27 0.97
N ARG A 286 1.81 4.15 -0.35
CA ARG A 286 2.03 2.90 -1.10
C ARG A 286 3.51 2.61 -1.40
N GLY A 287 4.42 3.01 -0.52
CA GLY A 287 5.86 2.74 -0.60
C GLY A 287 6.72 3.96 -0.96
N ALA A 288 8.03 3.76 -0.91
CA ALA A 288 9.02 4.81 -1.15
C ALA A 288 8.92 5.37 -2.57
N ILE A 289 8.82 6.70 -2.71
CA ILE A 289 8.64 7.36 -4.00
C ILE A 289 9.99 7.64 -4.65
N ARG A 290 10.28 6.94 -5.75
CA ARG A 290 11.59 6.94 -6.42
C ARG A 290 11.60 7.72 -7.73
N ALA A 291 10.44 7.95 -8.35
CA ALA A 291 10.32 8.73 -9.57
C ALA A 291 9.09 9.64 -9.54
N LEU A 292 9.25 10.85 -10.09
CA LEU A 292 8.22 11.88 -10.13
C LEU A 292 8.23 12.65 -11.46
N LEU A 293 7.03 13.00 -11.92
CA LEU A 293 6.82 13.92 -13.02
C LEU A 293 5.53 14.72 -12.80
N PHE A 294 5.58 16.03 -13.01
CA PHE A 294 4.38 16.87 -13.02
C PHE A 294 3.95 17.14 -14.46
N GLN A 295 2.72 16.76 -14.81
CA GLN A 295 2.15 17.02 -16.12
C GLN A 295 0.62 17.09 -16.02
N ARG A 296 -0.03 18.01 -16.75
CA ARG A 296 -1.50 18.11 -16.83
C ARG A 296 -2.21 18.24 -15.46
N ASN A 297 -1.65 19.04 -14.54
CA ASN A 297 -2.12 19.16 -13.14
C ASN A 297 -2.20 17.80 -12.40
N LYS A 298 -1.36 16.85 -12.81
CA LYS A 298 -1.20 15.57 -12.15
C LYS A 298 0.26 15.35 -11.79
N ILE A 299 0.47 14.76 -10.61
CA ILE A 299 1.77 14.28 -10.16
C ILE A 299 1.83 12.79 -10.47
N VAL A 300 2.59 12.40 -11.48
CA VAL A 300 2.83 10.99 -11.79
C VAL A 300 3.91 10.47 -10.85
N VAL A 301 3.61 9.36 -10.18
CA VAL A 301 4.40 8.79 -9.09
C VAL A 301 4.80 7.36 -9.44
N GLY A 302 6.08 7.07 -9.23
CA GLY A 302 6.67 5.74 -9.28
C GLY A 302 7.29 5.35 -7.95
N THR A 303 6.95 4.16 -7.44
CA THR A 303 7.51 3.68 -6.16
C THR A 303 8.49 2.53 -6.33
N GLU A 304 9.29 2.30 -5.30
CA GLU A 304 10.19 1.13 -5.19
C GLU A 304 9.45 -0.21 -5.24
N GLY A 305 8.25 -0.31 -4.64
CA GLY A 305 7.40 -1.51 -4.73
C GLY A 305 6.66 -1.69 -6.07
N GLY A 306 6.94 -0.86 -7.08
CA GLY A 306 6.37 -0.99 -8.43
C GLY A 306 5.03 -0.29 -8.69
N LEU A 307 4.52 0.53 -7.76
CA LEU A 307 3.30 1.31 -7.97
C LEU A 307 3.55 2.37 -9.05
N LYS A 308 2.57 2.52 -9.93
CA LYS A 308 2.43 3.65 -10.86
C LYS A 308 1.09 4.29 -10.62
N CYS A 309 1.06 5.56 -10.27
CA CYS A 309 -0.18 6.30 -10.12
C CYS A 309 -0.04 7.76 -10.54
N ALA A 310 -1.17 8.42 -10.75
CA ALA A 310 -1.24 9.85 -10.99
C ALA A 310 -2.10 10.49 -9.91
N VAL A 311 -1.54 11.47 -9.21
CA VAL A 311 -2.24 12.26 -8.20
C VAL A 311 -2.81 13.49 -8.86
N LYS A 312 -4.13 13.60 -8.93
CA LYS A 312 -4.79 14.83 -9.37
C LYS A 312 -4.65 15.88 -8.29
N VAL A 313 -4.18 17.06 -8.68
CA VAL A 313 -4.01 18.21 -7.80
C VAL A 313 -4.70 19.42 -8.40
N ALA A 314 -4.99 20.41 -7.56
CA ALA A 314 -5.53 21.68 -8.02
C ALA A 314 -4.57 22.34 -9.03
N SER A 315 -5.10 23.12 -9.96
CA SER A 315 -4.30 23.80 -10.99
C SER A 315 -3.24 24.71 -10.38
N ASP A 316 -3.56 25.42 -9.31
CA ASP A 316 -2.66 26.30 -8.56
C ASP A 316 -1.85 25.57 -7.46
N LEU A 317 -1.98 24.24 -7.37
CA LEU A 317 -1.37 23.38 -6.35
C LEU A 317 -1.75 23.74 -4.90
N SER A 318 -2.78 24.57 -4.69
CA SER A 318 -3.23 24.94 -3.36
C SER A 318 -4.14 23.86 -2.76
N PRO A 319 -3.98 23.48 -1.48
CA PRO A 319 -4.90 22.56 -0.82
C PRO A 319 -6.24 23.21 -0.45
N LEU A 320 -6.26 24.55 -0.38
CA LEU A 320 -7.38 25.37 0.09
C LEU A 320 -7.63 26.50 -0.91
N ARG A 321 -8.88 26.69 -1.35
CA ARG A 321 -9.26 27.81 -2.21
C ARG A 321 -9.70 29.03 -1.42
N SER A 322 -10.46 28.83 -0.36
CA SER A 322 -11.06 29.91 0.41
C SER A 322 -11.22 29.53 1.87
N VAL A 323 -10.99 30.50 2.76
CA VAL A 323 -11.30 30.39 4.19
C VAL A 323 -12.09 31.62 4.60
N ALA A 324 -13.38 31.44 4.86
CA ALA A 324 -14.24 32.50 5.40
C ALA A 324 -14.42 32.29 6.91
N ARG A 325 -14.36 33.38 7.67
CA ARG A 325 -14.74 33.39 9.09
C ARG A 325 -16.00 34.20 9.25
N LEU A 326 -17.09 33.54 9.65
CA LEU A 326 -18.36 34.19 9.94
C LEU A 326 -18.48 34.43 11.44
N PHE A 327 -18.64 35.70 11.81
CA PHE A 327 -18.89 36.14 13.17
C PHE A 327 -20.37 36.42 13.36
N HIS A 328 -20.92 35.92 14.46
CA HIS A 328 -22.26 36.25 14.91
C HIS A 328 -22.19 37.10 16.17
N LYS A 329 -23.24 37.85 16.49
CA LYS A 329 -23.28 38.75 17.66
C LYS A 329 -22.92 38.04 18.97
N ARG A 330 -23.24 36.76 19.05
CA ARG A 330 -22.94 35.86 20.16
C ARG A 330 -22.13 34.66 19.68
N PRO A 331 -21.37 34.00 20.58
CA PRO A 331 -20.62 32.80 20.23
C PRO A 331 -21.56 31.73 19.67
N ILE A 332 -21.23 31.21 18.48
CA ILE A 332 -21.96 30.10 17.86
C ILE A 332 -21.63 28.82 18.65
N ARG A 333 -22.67 28.09 19.05
CA ARG A 333 -22.57 26.86 19.86
C ARG A 333 -22.92 25.61 19.09
N SER A 334 -23.70 25.70 18.01
CA SER A 334 -24.04 24.58 17.13
C SER A 334 -24.45 25.07 15.75
N PHE A 335 -24.38 24.22 14.74
CA PHE A 335 -24.85 24.54 13.40
C PHE A 335 -25.20 23.28 12.59
N VAL A 336 -26.01 23.46 11.55
CA VAL A 336 -26.26 22.47 10.50
C VAL A 336 -26.17 23.11 9.13
N LEU A 337 -25.39 22.50 8.24
CA LEU A 337 -25.18 22.87 6.84
C LEU A 337 -26.34 22.37 6.00
N LEU A 338 -27.05 23.28 5.35
CA LEU A 338 -28.20 22.94 4.50
C LEU A 338 -27.77 22.82 3.03
N SER A 339 -27.10 23.84 2.53
CA SER A 339 -26.53 23.93 1.19
C SER A 339 -25.16 24.60 1.27
N MET A 340 -24.46 24.73 0.15
CA MET A 340 -23.20 25.48 0.11
C MET A 340 -23.39 26.91 0.64
N THR A 341 -24.49 27.59 0.31
CA THR A 341 -24.71 29.00 0.69
C THR A 341 -25.52 29.22 1.95
N SER A 342 -26.04 28.15 2.58
CA SER A 342 -26.96 28.28 3.71
C SER A 342 -26.73 27.27 4.83
N SER A 343 -26.76 27.78 6.06
CA SER A 343 -26.57 27.01 7.29
C SER A 343 -27.47 27.57 8.39
N PHE A 344 -28.03 26.70 9.24
CA PHE A 344 -28.66 27.15 10.48
C PHE A 344 -27.62 27.17 11.59
N ILE A 345 -27.61 28.23 12.39
CA ILE A 345 -26.74 28.38 13.56
C ILE A 345 -27.57 28.53 14.82
N LEU A 346 -27.05 27.98 15.91
CA LEU A 346 -27.56 28.19 17.26
C LEU A 346 -26.47 28.87 18.09
N ASP A 347 -26.79 30.02 18.65
CA ASP A 347 -25.85 30.79 19.45
C ASP A 347 -25.97 30.52 20.96
N ALA A 348 -25.08 31.14 21.74
CA ALA A 348 -25.00 30.96 23.19
C ALA A 348 -26.22 31.48 23.97
N ASP A 349 -27.07 32.31 23.36
CA ASP A 349 -28.30 32.83 23.98
C ASP A 349 -29.51 31.94 23.62
N GLY A 350 -29.32 30.86 22.85
CA GLY A 350 -30.41 29.98 22.40
C GLY A 350 -31.20 30.54 21.22
N ILE A 351 -30.61 31.44 20.43
CA ILE A 351 -31.23 31.98 19.22
C ILE A 351 -30.84 31.08 18.03
N LEU A 352 -31.86 30.54 17.37
CA LEU A 352 -31.71 29.83 16.09
C LEU A 352 -31.82 30.84 14.96
N SER A 353 -30.78 30.95 14.13
CA SER A 353 -30.75 31.83 12.97
C SER A 353 -30.43 31.05 11.69
N LEU A 354 -31.06 31.44 10.59
CA LEU A 354 -30.74 30.94 9.26
C LEU A 354 -29.75 31.89 8.61
N ILE A 355 -28.59 31.39 8.23
CA ILE A 355 -27.61 32.12 7.46
C ILE A 355 -27.87 31.88 5.98
N ARG A 356 -28.02 32.95 5.21
CA ARG A 356 -28.02 32.95 3.74
C ARG A 356 -27.17 34.12 3.26
N ASP A 357 -26.23 33.88 2.34
CA ASP A 357 -25.38 34.92 1.75
C ASP A 357 -24.73 35.85 2.78
N LYS A 358 -24.23 35.26 3.88
CA LYS A 358 -23.60 35.96 5.03
C LYS A 358 -24.53 36.87 5.86
N LYS A 359 -25.84 36.86 5.59
CA LYS A 359 -26.86 37.47 6.46
C LYS A 359 -27.46 36.41 7.37
N ALA A 360 -27.70 36.77 8.63
CA ALA A 360 -28.30 35.88 9.62
C ALA A 360 -29.71 36.38 9.96
N ASP A 361 -30.72 35.63 9.55
CA ASP A 361 -32.13 35.90 9.85
C ASP A 361 -32.56 35.08 11.06
N LYS A 362 -33.10 35.74 12.10
CA LYS A 362 -33.59 35.08 13.30
C LYS A 362 -34.82 34.23 12.95
N VAL A 363 -34.77 32.95 13.27
CA VAL A 363 -35.89 32.00 13.09
C VAL A 363 -36.69 31.91 14.37
N MET A 364 -36.03 31.64 15.49
CA MET A 364 -36.67 31.60 16.81
C MET A 364 -35.67 31.80 17.95
N GLU A 365 -36.18 31.94 19.16
CA GLU A 365 -35.39 32.05 20.39
C GLU A 365 -35.99 31.14 21.45
N CYS A 366 -35.15 30.32 22.07
CA CYS A 366 -35.57 29.46 23.17
C CYS A 366 -34.37 29.19 24.09
N ALA A 367 -34.40 29.79 25.28
CA ALA A 367 -33.30 29.75 26.23
C ALA A 367 -33.01 28.34 26.81
N CYS A 368 -33.95 27.40 26.69
CA CYS A 368 -33.79 26.02 27.18
C CYS A 368 -33.33 25.03 26.11
N ILE A 369 -32.91 25.50 24.92
CA ILE A 369 -32.37 24.63 23.88
C ILE A 369 -31.06 24.01 24.33
N ARG A 370 -30.94 22.70 24.12
CA ARG A 370 -29.67 22.00 24.23
C ARG A 370 -28.81 22.22 23.00
N HIS A 371 -27.63 22.82 23.17
CA HIS A 371 -26.70 23.10 22.08
C HIS A 371 -26.23 21.85 21.31
N ASP A 372 -26.22 20.67 21.94
CA ASP A 372 -25.80 19.40 21.33
C ASP A 372 -26.91 18.68 20.55
N SER A 373 -28.10 19.28 20.42
CA SER A 373 -29.30 18.59 19.90
C SER A 373 -29.71 18.97 18.48
N LEU A 374 -29.05 19.96 17.86
CA LEU A 374 -29.42 20.46 16.54
C LEU A 374 -29.04 19.46 15.43
N LEU A 375 -30.03 18.94 14.71
CA LEU A 375 -29.87 17.92 13.68
C LEU A 375 -30.68 18.24 12.43
N LEU A 376 -30.14 17.89 11.26
CA LEU A 376 -30.83 17.97 9.95
C LEU A 376 -31.32 16.57 9.56
N SER A 377 -32.54 16.48 9.01
CA SER A 377 -33.05 15.22 8.48
C SER A 377 -32.30 14.78 7.21
N PRO A 378 -32.21 13.46 6.92
CA PRO A 378 -31.57 12.95 5.71
C PRO A 378 -32.15 13.52 4.41
N CYS A 379 -33.46 13.83 4.38
CA CYS A 379 -34.10 14.47 3.23
C CYS A 379 -33.86 15.99 3.14
N LYS A 380 -33.13 16.58 4.09
CA LYS A 380 -32.86 18.03 4.20
C LYS A 380 -34.12 18.92 4.29
N GLN A 381 -35.27 18.34 4.61
CA GLN A 381 -36.55 19.06 4.70
C GLN A 381 -36.88 19.51 6.12
N PHE A 382 -36.23 18.94 7.14
CA PHE A 382 -36.56 19.17 8.54
C PHE A 382 -35.33 19.38 9.39
N ILE A 383 -35.44 20.28 10.36
CA ILE A 383 -34.45 20.48 11.41
C ILE A 383 -35.11 20.16 12.74
N THR A 384 -34.36 19.50 13.62
CA THR A 384 -34.80 19.15 14.97
C THR A 384 -33.78 19.59 16.00
N PHE A 385 -34.26 19.93 17.19
CA PHE A 385 -33.48 20.19 18.40
C PHE A 385 -34.38 19.94 19.60
N CYS A 386 -33.81 19.86 20.81
CA CYS A 386 -34.59 19.57 22.01
C CYS A 386 -34.21 20.43 23.20
N SER A 387 -35.17 20.55 24.12
CA SER A 387 -34.94 20.89 25.51
C SER A 387 -34.73 19.60 26.33
N HIS A 388 -34.93 19.64 27.65
CA HIS A 388 -34.89 18.43 28.48
C HIS A 388 -36.05 17.46 28.20
N HIS A 389 -37.25 17.97 27.87
CA HIS A 389 -38.47 17.17 27.75
C HIS A 389 -39.24 17.40 26.43
N THR A 390 -38.85 18.39 25.64
CA THR A 390 -39.58 18.76 24.42
C THR A 390 -38.66 18.64 23.21
N ALA A 391 -39.12 17.93 22.17
CA ALA A 391 -38.50 17.95 20.85
C ALA A 391 -39.18 19.00 19.98
N PHE A 392 -38.39 19.81 19.27
CA PHE A 392 -38.84 20.85 18.35
C PHE A 392 -38.48 20.45 16.93
N ILE A 393 -39.38 20.68 15.98
CA ILE A 393 -39.16 20.43 14.56
C ILE A 393 -39.56 21.66 13.75
N ILE A 394 -38.70 22.03 12.81
CA ILE A 394 -38.91 23.14 11.88
C ILE A 394 -38.78 22.62 10.45
N ALA A 395 -39.72 23.02 9.60
CA ALA A 395 -39.65 22.79 8.16
C ALA A 395 -38.62 23.73 7.54
N VAL A 396 -37.67 23.21 6.76
CA VAL A 396 -36.67 24.07 6.10
C VAL A 396 -37.31 25.03 5.09
N GLY A 397 -38.40 24.60 4.42
CA GLY A 397 -39.15 25.43 3.46
C GLY A 397 -40.10 26.44 4.10
N ASP A 398 -40.46 26.26 5.38
CA ASP A 398 -41.32 27.16 6.13
C ASP A 398 -40.80 27.29 7.56
N VAL A 399 -39.85 28.20 7.74
CA VAL A 399 -39.21 28.45 9.03
C VAL A 399 -40.13 29.19 10.02
N SER A 400 -41.33 29.58 9.62
CA SER A 400 -42.29 30.28 10.48
C SER A 400 -43.10 29.33 11.37
N SER A 401 -43.22 28.06 10.98
CA SER A 401 -43.98 27.06 11.71
C SER A 401 -43.05 26.12 12.51
N VAL A 402 -43.22 26.12 13.83
CA VAL A 402 -42.49 25.24 14.76
C VAL A 402 -43.46 24.23 15.36
N THR A 403 -43.15 22.94 15.21
CA THR A 403 -43.92 21.86 15.83
C THR A 403 -43.17 21.32 17.04
N THR A 404 -43.89 21.07 18.15
CA THR A 404 -43.31 20.54 19.39
C THR A 404 -43.94 19.20 19.78
N LEU A 405 -43.17 18.34 20.43
CA LEU A 405 -43.65 17.10 21.04
C LEU A 405 -43.00 16.89 22.41
N ASP A 406 -43.83 16.69 23.43
CA ASP A 406 -43.39 16.50 24.81
C ASP A 406 -43.21 15.02 25.18
N PHE A 407 -42.24 14.79 26.06
CA PHE A 407 -41.86 13.50 26.57
C PHE A 407 -41.91 13.51 28.10
N PRO A 408 -42.48 12.47 28.73
CA PRO A 408 -42.61 12.41 30.19
C PRO A 408 -41.26 12.29 30.89
N GLU A 409 -40.27 11.74 30.19
CA GLU A 409 -38.92 11.53 30.66
C GLU A 409 -37.94 12.45 29.94
N ARG A 410 -36.74 12.58 30.52
CA ARG A 410 -35.68 13.37 29.92
C ARG A 410 -35.22 12.74 28.60
N ILE A 411 -35.17 13.54 27.54
CA ILE A 411 -34.63 13.14 26.24
C ILE A 411 -33.11 13.00 26.36
N THR A 412 -32.58 11.81 26.03
CA THR A 412 -31.14 11.53 26.08
C THR A 412 -30.47 11.69 24.71
N SER A 413 -31.15 11.26 23.64
CA SER A 413 -30.66 11.30 22.26
C SER A 413 -31.82 11.39 21.25
N MET A 414 -31.58 11.99 20.09
CA MET A 414 -32.50 12.04 18.96
C MET A 414 -31.78 11.64 17.68
N LEU A 415 -32.41 10.81 16.84
CA LEU A 415 -31.81 10.30 15.62
C LEU A 415 -32.82 10.31 14.48
N TRP A 416 -32.40 10.72 13.28
CA TRP A 416 -33.23 10.61 12.09
C TRP A 416 -33.00 9.30 11.35
N VAL A 417 -34.09 8.71 10.86
CA VAL A 417 -34.10 7.56 9.96
C VAL A 417 -35.16 7.81 8.89
N GLY A 418 -34.74 8.20 7.68
CA GLY A 418 -35.67 8.65 6.64
C GLY A 418 -36.51 9.84 7.10
N ARG A 419 -37.84 9.65 7.20
CA ARG A 419 -38.81 10.63 7.74
C ARG A 419 -39.21 10.37 9.20
N ARG A 420 -38.62 9.36 9.83
CA ARG A 420 -38.89 8.99 11.22
C ARG A 420 -37.83 9.64 12.12
N LEU A 421 -38.28 10.23 13.22
CA LEU A 421 -37.45 10.72 14.32
C LEU A 421 -37.53 9.71 15.46
N LEU A 422 -36.39 9.11 15.80
CA LEU A 422 -36.23 8.25 16.96
C LEU A 422 -35.83 9.11 18.16
N VAL A 423 -36.57 9.02 19.26
CA VAL A 423 -36.31 9.78 20.49
C VAL A 423 -36.05 8.82 21.65
N ALA A 424 -34.82 8.82 22.15
CA ALA A 424 -34.43 7.98 23.29
C ALA A 424 -34.61 8.74 24.61
N CYS A 425 -35.15 8.07 25.63
CA CYS A 425 -35.40 8.62 26.96
C CYS A 425 -34.53 7.94 28.03
N GLU A 426 -34.46 8.53 29.23
CA GLU A 426 -33.61 8.09 30.33
C GLU A 426 -33.92 6.69 30.87
N SER A 427 -35.17 6.21 30.77
CA SER A 427 -35.54 4.83 31.12
C SER A 427 -34.92 3.76 30.21
N GLY A 428 -34.46 4.14 29.01
CA GLY A 428 -34.11 3.21 27.92
C GLY A 428 -35.23 3.01 26.90
N SER A 429 -36.37 3.70 27.04
CA SER A 429 -37.42 3.69 26.01
C SER A 429 -37.00 4.48 24.77
N LEU A 430 -37.29 3.93 23.59
CA LEU A 430 -37.08 4.53 22.28
C LEU A 430 -38.44 4.79 21.61
N ALA A 431 -38.85 6.05 21.55
CA ALA A 431 -40.07 6.45 20.85
C ALA A 431 -39.79 6.62 19.35
N ILE A 432 -40.60 5.98 18.51
CA ILE A 432 -40.59 6.17 17.06
C ILE A 432 -41.64 7.22 16.72
N CYS A 433 -41.20 8.35 16.20
CA CYS A 433 -42.07 9.43 15.76
C CYS A 433 -41.95 9.58 14.23
N GLU A 434 -43.04 9.88 13.53
CA GLU A 434 -43.05 10.09 12.09
C GLU A 434 -43.60 11.47 11.77
N VAL A 435 -42.97 12.17 10.83
CA VAL A 435 -43.49 13.45 10.35
C VAL A 435 -44.59 13.18 9.31
N SER A 436 -45.82 13.54 9.66
CA SER A 436 -46.98 13.44 8.79
C SER A 436 -46.87 14.36 7.56
N LYS A 437 -47.71 14.12 6.55
CA LYS A 437 -47.82 15.00 5.37
C LYS A 437 -48.21 16.44 5.73
N GLN A 438 -48.82 16.66 6.90
CA GLN A 438 -49.21 17.97 7.43
C GLN A 438 -48.11 18.61 8.29
N MET A 439 -46.87 18.08 8.22
CA MET A 439 -45.72 18.56 8.97
C MET A 439 -45.86 18.44 10.50
N ARG A 440 -46.79 17.60 10.98
CA ARG A 440 -46.96 17.28 12.40
C ARG A 440 -46.20 16.01 12.76
N LEU A 441 -45.52 16.01 13.90
CA LEU A 441 -44.85 14.84 14.43
C LEU A 441 -45.84 13.96 15.19
N GLU A 442 -46.01 12.71 14.74
CA GLU A 442 -46.89 11.73 15.37
C GLU A 442 -46.07 10.61 16.00
N ARG A 443 -46.36 10.26 17.27
CA ARG A 443 -45.75 9.09 17.92
C ARG A 443 -46.41 7.82 17.37
N LYS A 444 -45.64 6.97 16.69
CA LYS A 444 -46.10 5.71 16.09
C LYS A 444 -45.92 4.51 17.02
N GLY A 445 -44.94 4.53 17.91
CA GLY A 445 -44.69 3.44 18.86
C GLY A 445 -43.59 3.75 19.87
N ILE A 446 -43.46 2.90 20.89
CA ILE A 446 -42.40 2.94 21.90
C ILE A 446 -41.79 1.55 22.01
N ILE A 447 -40.47 1.47 21.93
CA ILE A 447 -39.69 0.24 22.06
C ILE A 447 -38.87 0.32 23.34
N SER A 448 -38.87 -0.74 24.15
CA SER A 448 -37.97 -0.83 25.29
C SER A 448 -36.64 -1.45 24.83
N LEU A 449 -35.57 -0.66 24.80
CA LEU A 449 -34.23 -1.21 24.61
C LEU A 449 -33.86 -1.94 25.91
N GLN A 450 -33.84 -3.28 25.91
CA GLN A 450 -33.53 -4.10 27.10
C GLN A 450 -32.21 -3.70 27.78
N ARG A 451 -31.28 -3.15 26.99
CA ARG A 451 -30.08 -2.49 27.49
C ARG A 451 -30.31 -0.98 27.51
N LYS A 452 -30.07 -0.34 28.67
CA LYS A 452 -30.05 1.13 28.85
C LYS A 452 -28.86 1.81 28.13
N GLU A 453 -28.51 1.33 26.94
CA GLU A 453 -27.49 1.91 26.09
C GLU A 453 -28.08 3.07 25.29
N ILE A 454 -27.37 4.20 25.24
CA ILE A 454 -27.86 5.40 24.56
C ILE A 454 -27.61 5.24 23.05
N PRO A 455 -28.65 5.35 22.20
CA PRO A 455 -28.52 5.37 20.75
C PRO A 455 -27.67 6.55 20.27
N ASN A 456 -26.77 6.32 19.32
CA ASN A 456 -25.89 7.34 18.74
C ASN A 456 -26.05 7.53 17.24
N VAL A 457 -26.33 6.46 16.49
CA VAL A 457 -26.61 6.50 15.05
C VAL A 457 -27.69 5.49 14.71
N ALA A 458 -28.46 5.76 13.66
CA ALA A 458 -29.45 4.83 13.15
C ALA A 458 -29.50 4.81 11.61
N LEU A 459 -29.79 3.65 11.04
CA LEU A 459 -29.87 3.41 9.59
C LEU A 459 -31.06 2.49 9.29
N GLU A 460 -31.85 2.80 8.27
CA GLU A 460 -32.89 1.91 7.74
C GLU A 460 -32.40 1.19 6.49
N HIS A 461 -32.54 -0.13 6.47
CA HIS A 461 -32.14 -0.97 5.33
C HIS A 461 -32.99 -2.25 5.29
N ASN A 462 -33.61 -2.54 4.13
CA ASN A 462 -34.46 -3.72 3.90
C ASN A 462 -35.51 -3.94 5.01
N ASP A 463 -36.28 -2.88 5.33
CA ASP A 463 -37.31 -2.85 6.38
C ASP A 463 -36.80 -3.11 7.81
N LYS A 464 -35.49 -3.01 8.03
CA LYS A 464 -34.84 -3.12 9.34
C LYS A 464 -34.32 -1.76 9.77
N ILE A 465 -34.38 -1.46 11.07
CA ILE A 465 -33.72 -0.28 11.66
C ILE A 465 -32.53 -0.78 12.48
N LEU A 466 -31.34 -0.39 12.05
CA LEU A 466 -30.07 -0.67 12.71
C LEU A 466 -29.70 0.50 13.60
N ILE A 467 -29.39 0.25 14.86
CA ILE A 467 -29.06 1.30 15.84
C ILE A 467 -27.68 1.03 16.44
N GLY A 468 -26.74 1.94 16.20
CA GLY A 468 -25.43 1.95 16.86
C GLY A 468 -25.49 2.71 18.18
N THR A 469 -24.92 2.17 19.25
CA THR A 469 -24.97 2.76 20.59
C THR A 469 -23.67 3.43 21.02
N ARG A 470 -23.74 4.28 22.06
CA ARG A 470 -22.56 4.90 22.69
C ARG A 470 -21.65 3.91 23.42
N LYS A 471 -22.09 2.66 23.64
CA LYS A 471 -21.30 1.58 24.25
C LYS A 471 -20.83 0.55 23.21
N GLY A 472 -20.88 0.88 21.93
CA GLY A 472 -20.26 0.08 20.89
C GLY A 472 -21.06 -1.13 20.44
N SER A 473 -22.36 -1.18 20.74
CA SER A 473 -23.25 -2.25 20.29
C SER A 473 -24.03 -1.83 19.04
N ILE A 474 -24.45 -2.81 18.24
CA ILE A 474 -25.41 -2.62 17.13
C ILE A 474 -26.67 -3.43 17.45
N ILE A 475 -27.80 -2.75 17.49
CA ILE A 475 -29.13 -3.32 17.74
C ILE A 475 -29.89 -3.37 16.42
N VAL A 476 -30.48 -4.52 16.10
CA VAL A 476 -31.31 -4.71 14.90
C VAL A 476 -32.76 -4.75 15.30
N LEU A 477 -33.56 -3.87 14.70
CA LEU A 477 -35.01 -3.82 14.87
C LEU A 477 -35.72 -4.27 13.59
N VAL A 478 -36.73 -5.11 13.72
CA VAL A 478 -37.67 -5.47 12.65
C VAL A 478 -39.08 -5.31 13.21
N ASN A 479 -39.97 -4.64 12.48
CA ASN A 479 -41.36 -4.39 12.91
C ASN A 479 -41.50 -3.79 14.33
N SER A 480 -40.56 -2.90 14.71
CA SER A 480 -40.48 -2.30 16.05
C SER A 480 -40.14 -3.27 17.20
N GLU A 481 -39.59 -4.45 16.91
CA GLU A 481 -39.09 -5.40 17.89
C GLU A 481 -37.57 -5.63 17.74
N VAL A 482 -36.88 -5.90 18.86
CA VAL A 482 -35.44 -6.20 18.86
C VAL A 482 -35.23 -7.66 18.48
N VAL A 483 -34.57 -7.90 17.34
CA VAL A 483 -34.33 -9.27 16.81
C VAL A 483 -32.90 -9.75 17.03
N HIS A 484 -31.93 -8.84 16.97
CA HIS A 484 -30.51 -9.16 17.18
C HIS A 484 -29.79 -8.03 17.92
N VAL A 485 -28.83 -8.37 18.76
CA VAL A 485 -27.94 -7.41 19.43
C VAL A 485 -26.52 -7.90 19.34
N GLU A 486 -25.74 -7.22 18.50
CA GLU A 486 -24.30 -7.43 18.46
C GLU A 486 -23.63 -6.55 19.53
N SER A 487 -23.21 -7.18 20.63
CA SER A 487 -22.72 -6.47 21.81
C SER A 487 -21.26 -6.06 21.68
N TYR A 488 -20.94 -4.81 21.97
CA TYR A 488 -19.56 -4.31 22.06
C TYR A 488 -18.71 -4.59 20.81
N CYS A 489 -19.32 -4.60 19.62
CA CYS A 489 -18.61 -4.81 18.36
C CYS A 489 -17.55 -3.74 18.09
N HIS A 490 -17.73 -2.52 18.61
CA HIS A 490 -16.73 -1.45 18.62
C HIS A 490 -16.07 -1.26 20.01
N GLY A 491 -15.91 -2.35 20.76
CA GLY A 491 -15.47 -2.29 22.14
C GLY A 491 -16.50 -1.56 23.02
N LYS A 492 -16.05 -0.96 24.13
CA LYS A 492 -16.90 -0.10 24.97
C LYS A 492 -16.97 1.35 24.46
N GLU A 493 -16.49 1.59 23.24
CA GLU A 493 -16.49 2.90 22.58
C GLU A 493 -17.70 3.07 21.67
N SER A 494 -18.10 4.32 21.39
CA SER A 494 -19.30 4.61 20.61
C SER A 494 -19.21 4.10 19.16
N VAL A 495 -20.29 3.51 18.65
CA VAL A 495 -20.51 3.42 17.20
C VAL A 495 -20.80 4.83 16.69
N THR A 496 -19.99 5.34 15.76
CA THR A 496 -20.05 6.72 15.29
C THR A 496 -20.92 6.87 14.05
N ASP A 497 -20.89 5.90 13.12
CA ASP A 497 -21.75 5.90 11.94
C ASP A 497 -22.03 4.50 11.38
N LEU A 498 -23.12 4.38 10.61
CA LEU A 498 -23.56 3.16 9.93
C LEU A 498 -23.94 3.48 8.48
N THR A 499 -23.55 2.63 7.53
CA THR A 499 -23.98 2.77 6.13
C THR A 499 -24.05 1.42 5.42
N VAL A 500 -24.75 1.36 4.29
CA VAL A 500 -24.72 0.20 3.39
C VAL A 500 -24.00 0.57 2.10
N PHE A 501 -23.02 -0.24 1.73
CA PHE A 501 -22.21 -0.04 0.56
C PHE A 501 -21.87 -1.37 -0.12
N ARG A 502 -22.13 -1.48 -1.42
CA ARG A 502 -21.92 -2.71 -2.22
C ARG A 502 -22.45 -3.97 -1.52
N SER A 503 -23.70 -3.90 -1.04
CA SER A 503 -24.42 -4.98 -0.36
C SER A 503 -23.92 -5.35 1.05
N ASN A 504 -22.84 -4.73 1.55
CA ASN A 504 -22.38 -4.93 2.92
C ASN A 504 -22.88 -3.81 3.83
N LEU A 505 -23.23 -4.16 5.07
CA LEU A 505 -23.41 -3.19 6.14
C LEU A 505 -22.03 -2.83 6.69
N LEU A 506 -21.77 -1.54 6.83
CA LEU A 506 -20.53 -0.99 7.37
C LEU A 506 -20.82 -0.23 8.66
N SER A 507 -19.92 -0.37 9.63
CA SER A 507 -19.95 0.38 10.88
C SER A 507 -18.59 0.98 11.18
N ILE A 508 -18.56 2.19 11.72
CA ILE A 508 -17.35 2.79 12.28
C ILE A 508 -17.57 3.17 13.74
N GLY A 509 -16.49 3.17 14.52
CA GLY A 509 -16.55 3.49 15.94
C GLY A 509 -15.36 4.30 16.43
N ARG A 510 -15.51 4.87 17.62
CA ARG A 510 -14.44 5.61 18.32
C ARG A 510 -13.26 4.74 18.75
N ASP A 511 -13.36 3.41 18.60
CA ASP A 511 -12.25 2.48 18.76
C ASP A 511 -11.24 2.51 17.61
N GLY A 512 -11.43 3.40 16.63
CA GLY A 512 -10.55 3.52 15.47
C GLY A 512 -10.78 2.43 14.42
N LYS A 513 -11.91 1.69 14.52
CA LYS A 513 -12.16 0.52 13.68
C LYS A 513 -13.40 0.69 12.81
N LEU A 514 -13.35 -0.02 11.69
CA LEU A 514 -14.38 -0.22 10.68
C LEU A 514 -14.78 -1.70 10.73
N GLY A 515 -16.05 -1.99 10.94
CA GLY A 515 -16.67 -3.31 10.82
C GLY A 515 -17.37 -3.48 9.47
N VAL A 516 -17.21 -4.64 8.84
CA VAL A 516 -17.93 -5.08 7.64
C VAL A 516 -18.79 -6.27 8.01
N TRP A 517 -20.09 -6.16 7.72
CA TRP A 517 -21.10 -7.08 8.20
C TRP A 517 -21.93 -7.63 7.04
N LEU A 518 -22.18 -8.94 7.10
CA LEU A 518 -23.23 -9.58 6.32
C LEU A 518 -24.53 -9.49 7.11
N VAL A 519 -25.58 -8.97 6.48
CA VAL A 519 -26.94 -9.00 7.02
C VAL A 519 -27.63 -10.23 6.44
N ASP A 520 -27.84 -11.25 7.26
CA ASP A 520 -28.47 -12.50 6.81
C ASP A 520 -29.96 -12.25 6.49
N SER A 521 -30.32 -12.46 5.22
CA SER A 521 -31.71 -12.37 4.76
C SER A 521 -32.54 -13.60 5.11
N THR A 522 -31.90 -14.73 5.38
CA THR A 522 -32.54 -16.03 5.68
C THR A 522 -32.73 -16.27 7.17
N ARG A 523 -31.91 -15.64 8.03
CA ARG A 523 -31.99 -15.74 9.51
C ARG A 523 -32.47 -14.44 10.15
N ASP A 524 -33.60 -13.90 9.69
CA ASP A 524 -34.30 -12.75 10.29
C ASP A 524 -33.44 -11.50 10.58
N GLY A 525 -32.36 -11.26 9.82
CA GLY A 525 -31.50 -10.09 10.00
C GLY A 525 -30.38 -10.24 11.03
N MET A 526 -30.00 -11.47 11.39
CA MET A 526 -28.78 -11.72 12.16
C MET A 526 -27.56 -11.10 11.46
N LEU A 527 -26.69 -10.45 12.24
CA LEU A 527 -25.46 -9.86 11.74
C LEU A 527 -24.31 -10.86 11.88
N THR A 528 -23.56 -11.06 10.80
CA THR A 528 -22.28 -11.80 10.84
C THR A 528 -21.14 -10.84 10.54
N LEU A 529 -20.19 -10.69 11.47
CA LEU A 529 -18.98 -9.90 11.25
C LEU A 529 -18.09 -10.61 10.24
N LEU A 530 -17.89 -10.00 9.08
CA LEU A 530 -16.96 -10.49 8.06
C LEU A 530 -15.53 -10.01 8.33
N ARG A 531 -15.38 -8.73 8.72
CA ARG A 531 -14.06 -8.12 8.95
C ARG A 531 -14.15 -6.97 9.94
N LYS A 532 -13.11 -6.84 10.78
CA LYS A 532 -12.84 -5.63 11.57
C LYS A 532 -11.44 -5.12 11.26
N ARG A 533 -11.31 -3.89 10.77
CA ARG A 533 -10.03 -3.29 10.34
C ARG A 533 -9.97 -1.79 10.69
N THR A 534 -8.84 -1.14 10.48
CA THR A 534 -8.79 0.34 10.44
C THR A 534 -9.45 0.85 9.15
N PRO A 535 -10.00 2.08 9.11
CA PRO A 535 -10.62 2.66 7.92
C PRO A 535 -9.69 2.73 6.71
N SER A 536 -8.43 3.13 6.94
CA SER A 536 -7.36 3.10 5.96
C SER A 536 -6.19 2.31 6.50
N PHE A 537 -5.44 1.70 5.58
CA PHE A 537 -4.13 1.13 5.89
C PHE A 537 -3.03 2.21 5.91
N TRP A 538 -3.15 3.19 5.03
CA TRP A 538 -2.13 4.20 4.78
C TRP A 538 -2.21 5.34 5.80
N ILE A 539 -3.43 5.73 6.16
CA ILE A 539 -3.67 6.89 7.00
C ILE A 539 -4.31 6.45 8.29
N ASP A 540 -3.60 6.73 9.39
CA ASP A 540 -4.16 6.54 10.71
C ASP A 540 -5.33 7.49 10.95
N MET A 541 -6.40 6.95 11.48
CA MET A 541 -7.62 7.66 11.82
C MET A 541 -8.08 7.15 13.18
N GLU A 542 -7.58 7.82 14.22
CA GLU A 542 -7.85 7.50 15.62
C GLU A 542 -9.36 7.51 15.88
N TRP A 543 -10.06 8.53 15.37
CA TRP A 543 -11.50 8.69 15.56
C TRP A 543 -12.26 8.83 14.23
N PRO A 544 -12.66 7.70 13.61
CA PRO A 544 -13.58 7.67 12.50
C PRO A 544 -14.95 8.17 12.96
N CYS A 545 -15.53 9.11 12.22
CA CYS A 545 -16.73 9.81 12.69
C CYS A 545 -17.92 9.71 11.75
N LYS A 546 -17.70 9.73 10.43
CA LYS A 546 -18.81 9.78 9.47
C LYS A 546 -18.49 9.15 8.12
N PHE A 547 -19.45 8.43 7.56
CA PHE A 547 -19.47 8.02 6.16
C PHE A 547 -20.10 9.12 5.29
N ILE A 548 -19.49 9.40 4.16
CA ILE A 548 -19.95 10.44 3.23
C ILE A 548 -19.99 9.85 1.82
N ARG A 549 -21.08 10.09 1.09
CA ARG A 549 -21.14 9.75 -0.34
C ARG A 549 -20.22 10.69 -1.10
N GLY A 550 -19.24 10.13 -1.80
CA GLY A 550 -18.26 10.85 -2.60
C GLY A 550 -18.66 10.96 -4.07
N PHE A 551 -17.66 11.15 -4.93
CA PHE A 551 -17.83 11.26 -6.37
C PHE A 551 -18.03 9.89 -7.03
N ALA A 552 -18.84 9.82 -8.08
CA ALA A 552 -19.06 8.60 -8.87
C ALA A 552 -19.43 7.37 -8.01
N ASP A 553 -20.35 7.56 -7.05
CA ASP A 553 -20.79 6.54 -6.08
C ASP A 553 -19.69 6.00 -5.15
N SER A 554 -18.56 6.71 -4.99
CA SER A 554 -17.56 6.35 -3.99
C SER A 554 -18.07 6.57 -2.56
N LEU A 555 -17.39 5.92 -1.61
CA LEU A 555 -17.67 6.10 -0.20
C LEU A 555 -16.44 6.71 0.47
N LEU A 556 -16.63 7.79 1.21
CA LEU A 556 -15.59 8.47 1.95
C LEU A 556 -15.79 8.26 3.45
N ILE A 557 -14.69 8.30 4.20
CA ILE A 557 -14.71 8.27 5.67
C ILE A 557 -14.03 9.54 6.17
N ALA A 558 -14.76 10.30 6.99
CA ALA A 558 -14.26 11.47 7.68
C ALA A 558 -14.00 11.14 9.15
N GLY A 559 -12.89 11.65 9.67
CA GLY A 559 -12.49 11.45 11.05
C GLY A 559 -11.35 12.37 11.48
N PHE A 560 -10.68 11.99 12.56
CA PHE A 560 -9.62 12.81 13.16
C PHE A 560 -8.40 11.98 13.54
N ARG A 561 -7.25 12.66 13.48
CA ARG A 561 -5.97 12.24 14.03
C ARG A 561 -5.41 13.41 14.83
N GLY A 562 -5.45 13.31 16.17
CA GLY A 562 -5.14 14.43 17.06
C GLY A 562 -5.96 15.69 16.75
N THR A 563 -5.29 16.77 16.35
CA THR A 563 -5.93 18.07 16.04
C THR A 563 -6.42 18.20 14.60
N ASN A 564 -6.12 17.22 13.75
CA ASN A 564 -6.35 17.33 12.32
C ASN A 564 -7.60 16.56 11.91
N PHE A 565 -8.43 17.20 11.11
CA PHE A 565 -9.48 16.56 10.34
C PHE A 565 -8.85 15.81 9.17
N VAL A 566 -9.33 14.60 8.91
CA VAL A 566 -8.82 13.72 7.85
C VAL A 566 -10.01 13.18 7.06
N LEU A 567 -9.92 13.26 5.73
CA LEU A 567 -10.87 12.65 4.82
C LEU A 567 -10.15 11.59 3.98
N ILE A 568 -10.68 10.38 3.96
CA ILE A 568 -10.15 9.27 3.17
C ILE A 568 -11.20 8.67 2.25
N ASP A 569 -10.76 8.05 1.17
CA ASP A 569 -11.56 7.16 0.33
C ASP A 569 -11.60 5.74 0.92
N TYR A 570 -12.79 5.14 1.03
CA TYR A 570 -13.01 3.83 1.66
C TYR A 570 -12.35 2.68 0.91
N GLU A 571 -12.33 2.74 -0.42
CA GLU A 571 -11.93 1.62 -1.27
C GLU A 571 -10.42 1.57 -1.43
N SER A 572 -9.84 2.72 -1.79
CA SER A 572 -8.40 2.88 -1.99
C SER A 572 -7.64 3.08 -0.67
N GLY A 573 -8.32 3.51 0.39
CA GLY A 573 -7.73 3.96 1.65
C GLY A 573 -6.96 5.28 1.54
N GLN A 574 -7.01 5.96 0.41
CA GLN A 574 -6.21 7.15 0.16
C GLN A 574 -6.71 8.37 0.94
N GLY A 575 -5.81 9.21 1.43
CA GLY A 575 -6.14 10.53 1.96
C GLY A 575 -6.45 11.52 0.86
N LEU A 576 -7.59 12.18 0.99
CA LEU A 576 -8.06 13.21 0.07
C LEU A 576 -7.68 14.61 0.56
N CYS A 577 -7.71 14.84 1.88
CA CYS A 577 -7.25 16.08 2.51
C CYS A 577 -6.98 15.91 4.00
N GLU A 578 -6.16 16.80 4.55
CA GLU A 578 -5.91 16.95 5.97
C GLU A 578 -5.97 18.44 6.37
N VAL A 579 -6.71 18.76 7.43
CA VAL A 579 -6.92 20.14 7.87
C VAL A 579 -6.75 20.27 9.38
N ASN A 580 -5.81 21.10 9.82
CA ASN A 580 -5.69 21.44 11.24
C ASN A 580 -6.83 22.35 11.68
N CYS A 581 -7.87 21.75 12.26
CA CYS A 581 -9.04 22.46 12.79
C CYS A 581 -9.05 22.52 14.33
N GLY A 582 -8.10 21.86 14.99
CA GLY A 582 -7.97 21.80 16.44
C GLY A 582 -8.76 20.68 17.12
N GLY A 583 -9.04 19.59 16.41
CA GLY A 583 -9.49 18.29 16.95
C GLY A 583 -11.00 17.98 16.84
N GLY A 584 -11.33 16.70 17.02
CA GLY A 584 -12.68 16.14 16.77
C GLY A 584 -13.75 16.44 17.83
N HIS A 585 -13.41 17.13 18.92
CA HIS A 585 -14.39 17.57 19.92
C HIS A 585 -15.20 18.80 19.50
N ARG A 586 -14.91 19.33 18.31
CA ARG A 586 -15.60 20.49 17.73
C ARG A 586 -16.87 20.02 17.04
N ILE A 587 -17.80 20.94 16.85
CA ILE A 587 -18.92 20.73 15.94
C ILE A 587 -18.42 21.09 14.55
N TRP A 588 -18.57 20.14 13.64
CA TRP A 588 -18.09 20.22 12.27
C TRP A 588 -19.06 19.53 11.33
N GLN A 589 -19.05 19.96 10.06
CA GLN A 589 -19.77 19.30 8.98
C GLN A 589 -18.96 19.41 7.68
N ILE A 590 -19.20 18.48 6.77
CA ILE A 590 -18.61 18.49 5.44
C ILE A 590 -19.66 18.16 4.40
N ALA A 591 -19.61 18.86 3.28
CA ALA A 591 -20.39 18.55 2.08
C ALA A 591 -19.44 18.38 0.89
N ILE A 592 -19.65 17.31 0.12
CA ILE A 592 -18.98 17.09 -1.15
C ILE A 592 -19.76 17.84 -2.23
N THR A 593 -19.07 18.58 -3.07
CA THR A 593 -19.71 19.39 -4.11
C THR A 593 -20.14 18.49 -5.27
N ASP A 594 -21.44 18.44 -5.60
CA ASP A 594 -21.92 17.76 -6.80
C ASP A 594 -22.11 18.78 -7.93
N PRO A 595 -21.27 18.74 -8.98
CA PRO A 595 -21.32 19.69 -10.09
C PRO A 595 -22.65 19.65 -10.88
N ARG A 596 -23.50 18.62 -10.70
CA ARG A 596 -24.81 18.54 -11.36
C ARG A 596 -25.91 19.30 -10.63
N SER A 597 -25.70 19.65 -9.36
CA SER A 597 -26.74 20.22 -8.48
C SER A 597 -26.63 21.73 -8.26
N ASP A 598 -25.43 22.30 -8.38
CA ASP A 598 -25.15 23.73 -8.13
C ASP A 598 -24.68 24.40 -9.44
N GLN A 599 -25.62 24.85 -10.28
CA GLN A 599 -25.33 25.48 -11.58
C GLN A 599 -24.70 26.89 -11.48
N ASP A 600 -24.68 27.50 -10.30
CA ASP A 600 -24.35 28.94 -10.13
C ASP A 600 -22.91 29.23 -9.68
N VAL A 601 -22.03 28.23 -9.53
CA VAL A 601 -20.64 28.46 -9.14
C VAL A 601 -19.70 27.57 -9.97
N CYS A 602 -18.71 28.18 -10.64
CA CYS A 602 -17.62 27.48 -11.30
C CYS A 602 -16.73 26.78 -10.24
N ILE A 603 -17.19 25.64 -9.72
CA ILE A 603 -16.45 24.84 -8.76
C ILE A 603 -15.86 23.63 -9.47
N ASP A 604 -14.62 23.32 -9.14
CA ASP A 604 -13.94 22.11 -9.60
C ASP A 604 -14.70 20.86 -9.12
N PRO A 605 -14.90 19.86 -10.00
CA PRO A 605 -15.63 18.63 -9.69
C PRO A 605 -15.05 17.80 -8.53
N HIS A 606 -13.86 18.11 -7.99
CA HIS A 606 -13.24 17.40 -6.86
C HIS A 606 -13.02 18.30 -5.64
N SER A 607 -14.07 18.95 -5.17
CA SER A 607 -14.02 19.88 -4.05
C SER A 607 -14.96 19.49 -2.91
N ALA A 608 -14.71 20.04 -1.73
CA ALA A 608 -15.59 19.89 -0.57
C ALA A 608 -15.63 21.16 0.26
N ARG A 609 -16.77 21.42 0.90
CA ARG A 609 -16.91 22.46 1.92
C ARG A 609 -16.84 21.85 3.30
N PHE A 610 -15.81 22.23 4.07
CA PHE A 610 -15.62 21.83 5.45
C PHE A 610 -15.88 23.02 6.38
N GLU A 611 -16.84 22.86 7.28
CA GLU A 611 -17.21 23.89 8.25
C GLU A 611 -17.00 23.38 9.67
N PHE A 612 -16.52 24.25 10.56
CA PHE A 612 -16.37 23.93 11.97
C PHE A 612 -16.40 25.16 12.88
N ILE A 613 -16.76 24.95 14.14
CA ILE A 613 -16.72 26.02 15.14
C ILE A 613 -15.32 26.12 15.77
N SER A 614 -14.78 27.34 15.79
CA SER A 614 -13.54 27.64 16.50
C SER A 614 -13.61 28.99 17.19
N LYS A 615 -13.34 29.01 18.50
CA LYS A 615 -13.37 30.23 19.34
C LYS A 615 -14.68 31.03 19.21
N GLY A 616 -15.82 30.33 19.09
CA GLY A 616 -17.15 30.94 18.98
C GLY A 616 -17.53 31.47 17.59
N ALA A 617 -16.66 31.32 16.59
CA ALA A 617 -16.94 31.68 15.20
C ALA A 617 -17.10 30.43 14.32
N LEU A 618 -17.88 30.56 13.24
CA LEU A 618 -18.01 29.54 12.21
C LEU A 618 -16.90 29.75 11.17
N ILE A 619 -16.05 28.73 10.99
CA ILE A 619 -14.99 28.71 9.97
C ILE A 619 -15.51 27.89 8.80
N GLN A 620 -15.47 28.44 7.59
CA GLN A 620 -15.85 27.77 6.35
C GLN A 620 -14.61 27.64 5.46
N MET A 621 -14.31 26.43 5.00
CA MET A 621 -13.15 26.13 4.17
C MET A 621 -13.56 25.38 2.91
N ASP A 622 -13.13 25.87 1.75
CA ASP A 622 -13.26 25.17 0.48
C ASP A 622 -11.98 24.39 0.18
N LEU A 623 -12.10 23.07 0.17
CA LEU A 623 -11.00 22.10 0.05
C LEU A 623 -10.87 21.61 -1.39
N ASN A 624 -9.63 21.52 -1.86
CA ASN A 624 -9.29 20.77 -3.08
C ASN A 624 -8.95 19.33 -2.69
N LEU A 625 -9.71 18.35 -3.17
CA LEU A 625 -9.50 16.95 -2.81
C LEU A 625 -8.51 16.31 -3.79
N SER A 626 -7.36 15.85 -3.29
CA SER A 626 -6.39 15.13 -4.11
C SER A 626 -6.85 13.69 -4.33
N THR A 627 -7.07 13.27 -5.57
CA THR A 627 -7.43 11.89 -5.92
C THR A 627 -6.25 11.16 -6.57
N VAL A 628 -6.15 9.86 -6.34
CA VAL A 628 -5.10 9.01 -6.93
C VAL A 628 -5.72 8.06 -7.95
N ASP A 629 -5.29 8.21 -9.20
CA ASP A 629 -5.58 7.28 -10.28
C ASP A 629 -4.47 6.22 -10.33
N ILE A 630 -4.80 4.96 -10.04
CA ILE A 630 -3.83 3.86 -10.13
C ILE A 630 -3.68 3.44 -11.59
N ILE A 631 -2.47 3.61 -12.13
CA ILE A 631 -2.09 3.16 -13.48
C ILE A 631 -1.69 1.68 -13.42
N SER A 632 -0.88 1.32 -12.42
CA SER A 632 -0.45 -0.07 -12.15
C SER A 632 -0.25 -0.24 -10.64
N PRO A 633 -0.91 -1.20 -9.98
CA PRO A 633 -0.77 -1.41 -8.55
C PRO A 633 0.61 -2.01 -8.20
N ASN A 634 1.08 -1.84 -6.97
CA ASN A 634 2.15 -2.66 -6.37
C ASN A 634 1.55 -3.86 -5.60
N ALA A 635 2.31 -4.91 -5.31
CA ALA A 635 1.84 -5.94 -4.35
C ALA A 635 2.02 -5.44 -2.91
N HIS A 636 3.28 -5.29 -2.51
CA HIS A 636 3.75 -4.87 -1.18
C HIS A 636 4.47 -3.52 -1.26
N THR A 637 4.71 -2.89 -0.11
CA THR A 637 5.53 -1.66 -0.01
C THR A 637 6.97 -1.92 0.41
N SER A 638 7.30 -3.16 0.77
CA SER A 638 8.62 -3.65 1.21
C SER A 638 8.87 -5.04 0.62
N GLU A 639 10.01 -5.67 0.91
CA GLU A 639 10.29 -7.03 0.44
C GLU A 639 9.21 -8.03 0.87
N ILE A 640 8.97 -8.96 -0.04
CA ILE A 640 8.09 -10.10 0.11
C ILE A 640 8.93 -11.25 0.66
N SER A 641 8.54 -11.78 1.81
CA SER A 641 9.31 -12.76 2.57
C SER A 641 8.79 -14.18 2.44
N ALA A 642 7.50 -14.34 2.10
CA ALA A 642 6.86 -15.64 2.05
C ALA A 642 5.78 -15.67 0.96
N VAL A 643 5.57 -16.83 0.37
CA VAL A 643 4.54 -17.06 -0.64
C VAL A 643 3.92 -18.44 -0.48
N CYS A 644 2.62 -18.55 -0.77
CA CYS A 644 1.94 -19.82 -0.92
C CYS A 644 0.82 -19.70 -1.95
N SER A 645 0.35 -20.84 -2.46
CA SER A 645 -0.73 -20.90 -3.44
C SER A 645 -1.63 -22.09 -3.21
N PHE A 646 -2.89 -21.96 -3.62
CA PHE A 646 -3.92 -23.00 -3.55
C PHE A 646 -4.97 -22.79 -4.65
N ASN A 647 -5.81 -23.81 -4.87
CA ASN A 647 -6.89 -23.76 -5.86
C ASN A 647 -8.19 -23.22 -5.25
N GLU A 648 -8.89 -22.36 -5.99
CA GLU A 648 -10.20 -21.84 -5.62
C GLU A 648 -11.31 -22.85 -5.98
N ALA A 649 -12.33 -22.95 -5.12
CA ALA A 649 -13.55 -23.71 -5.36
C ALA A 649 -14.37 -23.04 -6.48
N GLY A 650 -14.05 -23.35 -7.73
CA GLY A 650 -14.62 -22.72 -8.92
C GLY A 650 -13.67 -22.63 -10.12
N GLY A 651 -12.40 -23.02 -9.95
CA GLY A 651 -11.37 -22.97 -10.99
C GLY A 651 -10.57 -21.66 -10.92
N GLY A 652 -9.25 -21.79 -10.82
CA GLY A 652 -8.31 -20.68 -10.70
C GLY A 652 -7.36 -20.82 -9.52
N SER A 653 -6.12 -20.36 -9.71
CA SER A 653 -5.07 -20.41 -8.70
C SER A 653 -4.99 -19.09 -7.95
N VAL A 654 -5.04 -19.16 -6.62
CA VAL A 654 -4.86 -18.02 -5.72
C VAL A 654 -3.41 -18.02 -5.24
N LEU A 655 -2.78 -16.84 -5.28
CA LEU A 655 -1.45 -16.60 -4.74
C LEU A 655 -1.57 -15.68 -3.52
N VAL A 656 -0.99 -16.09 -2.41
CA VAL A 656 -0.93 -15.29 -1.19
C VAL A 656 0.52 -15.00 -0.84
N THR A 657 0.86 -13.73 -0.75
CA THR A 657 2.19 -13.25 -0.38
C THR A 657 2.17 -12.55 0.97
N GLY A 658 3.24 -12.74 1.74
CA GLY A 658 3.48 -12.09 3.03
C GLY A 658 4.72 -11.22 2.94
N GLY A 659 4.66 -10.01 3.49
CA GLY A 659 5.74 -9.04 3.39
C GLY A 659 6.28 -8.56 4.73
N PHE A 660 7.45 -7.91 4.66
CA PHE A 660 8.01 -7.18 5.79
C PHE A 660 7.20 -5.94 6.17
N ASP A 661 6.38 -5.46 5.25
CA ASP A 661 5.36 -4.44 5.48
C ASP A 661 4.21 -4.91 6.38
N THR A 662 4.23 -6.15 6.89
CA THR A 662 3.23 -6.78 7.79
C THR A 662 1.93 -7.23 7.12
N HIS A 663 1.88 -7.20 5.78
CA HIS A 663 0.67 -7.46 5.01
C HIS A 663 0.61 -8.89 4.50
N LEU A 664 -0.61 -9.40 4.39
CA LEU A 664 -0.94 -10.44 3.42
C LEU A 664 -1.60 -9.80 2.21
N VAL A 665 -1.14 -10.19 1.02
CA VAL A 665 -1.68 -9.73 -0.26
C VAL A 665 -2.19 -10.95 -1.00
N VAL A 666 -3.47 -10.91 -1.38
CA VAL A 666 -4.09 -11.98 -2.15
C VAL A 666 -4.19 -11.53 -3.60
N SER A 667 -3.63 -12.33 -4.49
CA SER A 667 -3.63 -12.08 -5.93
C SER A 667 -4.19 -13.28 -6.67
N ARG A 668 -4.86 -13.03 -7.80
CA ARG A 668 -5.27 -14.10 -8.72
C ARG A 668 -4.26 -14.19 -9.84
N ILE A 669 -4.02 -15.40 -10.35
CA ILE A 669 -3.17 -15.60 -11.51
C ILE A 669 -4.06 -15.69 -12.73
N THR A 670 -3.87 -14.78 -13.68
CA THR A 670 -4.60 -14.83 -14.95
C THR A 670 -3.82 -15.64 -15.99
N PRO A 671 -4.47 -16.27 -16.98
CA PRO A 671 -3.78 -16.98 -18.05
C PRO A 671 -2.79 -16.11 -18.85
N SER A 672 -3.04 -14.80 -18.92
CA SER A 672 -2.15 -13.80 -19.53
C SER A 672 -0.92 -13.46 -18.67
N GLY A 673 -0.83 -14.01 -17.46
CA GLY A 673 0.24 -13.74 -16.50
C GLY A 673 0.16 -12.37 -15.83
N TYR A 674 -0.98 -11.68 -15.92
CA TYR A 674 -1.27 -10.52 -15.09
C TYR A 674 -1.65 -10.96 -13.66
N PHE A 675 -1.16 -10.22 -12.66
CA PHE A 675 -1.38 -10.47 -11.23
C PHE A 675 -2.26 -9.37 -10.62
N PRO A 676 -3.59 -9.41 -10.83
CA PRO A 676 -4.48 -8.50 -10.13
C PRO A 676 -4.40 -8.78 -8.63
N VAL A 677 -3.99 -7.77 -7.86
CA VAL A 677 -4.15 -7.78 -6.42
C VAL A 677 -5.65 -7.66 -6.11
N LEU A 678 -6.23 -8.69 -5.52
CA LEU A 678 -7.64 -8.72 -5.13
C LEU A 678 -7.86 -7.85 -3.90
N PHE A 679 -7.08 -8.07 -2.84
CA PHE A 679 -7.10 -7.26 -1.63
C PHE A 679 -5.81 -7.42 -0.81
N ARG A 680 -5.66 -6.54 0.18
CA ARG A 680 -4.57 -6.53 1.16
C ARG A 680 -5.15 -6.52 2.57
N THR A 681 -4.50 -7.20 3.49
CA THR A 681 -4.87 -7.18 4.91
C THR A 681 -3.63 -6.94 5.78
N ALA A 682 -3.72 -5.98 6.69
CA ALA A 682 -2.72 -5.75 7.73
C ALA A 682 -2.83 -6.88 8.75
N ALA A 683 -2.16 -7.99 8.46
CA ALA A 683 -2.35 -9.25 9.16
C ALA A 683 -1.61 -9.26 10.50
N HIS A 684 -0.39 -8.73 10.55
CA HIS A 684 0.48 -8.81 11.72
C HIS A 684 0.87 -7.43 12.25
N THR A 685 1.31 -7.35 13.52
CA THR A 685 1.87 -6.11 14.09
C THR A 685 3.37 -5.94 13.84
N SER A 686 3.95 -6.88 13.09
CA SER A 686 5.36 -6.94 12.69
C SER A 686 5.48 -7.78 11.41
N SER A 687 6.66 -7.80 10.82
CA SER A 687 6.93 -8.52 9.58
C SER A 687 6.47 -9.98 9.62
N ILE A 688 5.95 -10.44 8.48
CA ILE A 688 5.60 -11.85 8.26
C ILE A 688 6.88 -12.56 7.81
N TYR A 689 7.17 -13.74 8.35
CA TYR A 689 8.37 -14.51 8.01
C TYR A 689 8.06 -15.82 7.31
N SER A 690 6.86 -16.38 7.54
CA SER A 690 6.51 -17.68 6.97
C SER A 690 5.02 -17.82 6.71
N LEU A 691 4.71 -18.48 5.59
CA LEU A 691 3.37 -18.84 5.15
C LEU A 691 3.33 -20.31 4.78
N SER A 692 2.20 -20.95 5.07
CA SER A 692 1.89 -22.30 4.62
C SER A 692 0.40 -22.41 4.37
N ALA A 693 0.02 -23.03 3.26
CA ALA A 693 -1.37 -23.28 2.90
C ALA A 693 -1.64 -24.78 2.84
N LEU A 694 -2.86 -25.17 3.19
CA LEU A 694 -3.40 -26.52 3.02
C LEU A 694 -4.90 -26.36 2.72
N ASP A 695 -5.33 -26.85 1.55
CA ASP A 695 -6.66 -26.62 0.99
C ASP A 695 -7.00 -25.12 0.90
N ASN A 696 -8.14 -24.70 1.45
CA ASN A 696 -8.55 -23.28 1.54
C ASN A 696 -8.14 -22.62 2.86
N PHE A 697 -7.27 -23.25 3.65
CA PHE A 697 -6.73 -22.66 4.87
C PHE A 697 -5.27 -22.28 4.69
N LEU A 698 -4.87 -21.21 5.35
CA LEU A 698 -3.46 -20.83 5.42
C LEU A 698 -3.11 -20.35 6.82
N ILE A 699 -1.85 -20.56 7.17
CA ILE A 699 -1.26 -20.10 8.41
C ILE A 699 -0.18 -19.07 8.10
N SER A 700 -0.17 -17.99 8.87
CA SER A 700 0.82 -16.93 8.77
C SER A 700 1.51 -16.72 10.09
N ALA A 701 2.83 -16.64 10.07
CA ALA A 701 3.67 -16.45 11.25
C ALA A 701 4.58 -15.24 11.08
N GLY A 702 4.70 -14.44 12.13
CA GLY A 702 5.44 -13.19 12.12
C GLY A 702 6.29 -12.96 13.37
N GLY A 703 6.79 -11.73 13.51
CA GLY A 703 7.45 -11.26 14.72
C GLY A 703 6.50 -11.18 15.94
N LYS A 704 7.05 -10.81 17.10
CA LYS A 704 6.31 -10.71 18.39
C LYS A 704 5.53 -11.97 18.74
N SER A 705 6.06 -13.11 18.31
CA SER A 705 5.49 -14.44 18.50
C SER A 705 4.03 -14.57 18.05
N GLN A 706 3.64 -13.84 17.00
CA GLN A 706 2.27 -13.82 16.47
C GLN A 706 2.04 -14.83 15.34
N LEU A 707 0.89 -15.48 15.41
CA LEU A 707 0.41 -16.49 14.48
C LEU A 707 -1.09 -16.31 14.25
N PHE A 708 -1.50 -16.43 12.99
CA PHE A 708 -2.92 -16.44 12.61
C PHE A 708 -3.22 -17.57 11.63
N ILE A 709 -4.39 -18.19 11.79
CA ILE A 709 -4.96 -19.10 10.79
C ILE A 709 -6.09 -18.36 10.09
N TRP A 710 -6.08 -18.47 8.77
CA TRP A 710 -7.04 -17.86 7.89
C TRP A 710 -7.76 -18.91 7.07
N GLN A 711 -9.02 -18.64 6.78
CA GLN A 711 -9.83 -19.40 5.84
C GLN A 711 -10.13 -18.51 4.63
N TYR A 712 -9.84 -19.01 3.43
CA TYR A 712 -10.26 -18.38 2.20
C TYR A 712 -11.70 -18.82 1.87
N LEU A 713 -12.60 -17.85 1.78
CA LEU A 713 -14.01 -18.07 1.47
C LEU A 713 -14.54 -16.92 0.60
N SER A 714 -15.14 -17.26 -0.54
CA SER A 714 -15.83 -16.32 -1.43
C SER A 714 -14.99 -15.09 -1.83
N GLY A 715 -13.71 -15.28 -2.14
CA GLY A 715 -12.83 -14.18 -2.53
C GLY A 715 -12.13 -13.46 -1.38
N GLU A 716 -12.34 -13.88 -0.13
CA GLU A 716 -11.87 -13.16 1.07
C GLU A 716 -11.08 -14.07 2.02
N LEU A 717 -10.14 -13.50 2.78
CA LEU A 717 -9.45 -14.17 3.89
C LEU A 717 -10.07 -13.79 5.23
N LEU A 718 -10.69 -14.77 5.90
CA LEU A 718 -11.25 -14.66 7.23
C LEU A 718 -10.24 -15.16 8.27
N GLN A 719 -9.93 -14.36 9.29
CA GLN A 719 -9.13 -14.82 10.41
C GLN A 719 -9.98 -15.72 11.32
N VAL A 720 -9.68 -17.01 11.36
CA VAL A 720 -10.45 -18.00 12.16
C VAL A 720 -9.79 -18.32 13.50
N PHE A 721 -8.48 -18.08 13.63
CA PHE A 721 -7.74 -18.32 14.86
C PHE A 721 -6.57 -17.33 15.01
N ALA A 722 -6.28 -16.96 16.25
CA ALA A 722 -5.18 -16.08 16.62
C ALA A 722 -4.45 -16.63 17.85
N LEU A 723 -3.12 -16.64 17.79
CA LEU A 723 -2.27 -17.05 18.90
C LEU A 723 -1.06 -16.13 19.00
N ARG A 724 -0.72 -15.76 20.23
CA ARG A 724 0.57 -15.15 20.55
C ARG A 724 1.29 -16.08 21.52
N LEU A 725 2.43 -16.64 21.11
CA LEU A 725 3.23 -17.48 21.99
C LEU A 725 3.87 -16.62 23.09
N CYS A 726 4.16 -17.22 24.25
CA CYS A 726 4.83 -16.53 25.35
C CYS A 726 6.24 -16.09 24.92
N GLY A 727 6.67 -14.91 25.35
CA GLY A 727 7.96 -14.31 24.97
C GLY A 727 7.86 -13.39 23.75
N ASP A 728 9.01 -12.83 23.37
CA ASP A 728 9.14 -11.96 22.19
C ASP A 728 10.20 -12.54 21.24
N ALA A 729 9.76 -13.50 20.43
CA ALA A 729 10.58 -14.17 19.42
C ALA A 729 9.96 -14.07 18.03
N ARG A 730 10.80 -14.11 16.99
CA ARG A 730 10.34 -14.22 15.59
C ARG A 730 9.95 -15.66 15.32
N LEU A 731 8.76 -15.88 14.76
CA LEU A 731 8.36 -17.21 14.28
C LEU A 731 8.90 -17.38 12.86
N ILE A 732 10.02 -18.09 12.73
CA ILE A 732 10.83 -18.14 11.50
C ILE A 732 10.19 -19.08 10.46
N SER A 733 9.65 -20.22 10.90
CA SER A 733 9.05 -21.20 10.01
C SER A 733 7.77 -21.76 10.62
N VAL A 734 6.73 -21.85 9.81
CA VAL A 734 5.47 -22.51 10.16
C VAL A 734 5.02 -23.44 9.04
N LYS A 735 4.46 -24.60 9.41
CA LYS A 735 3.85 -25.54 8.46
C LYS A 735 2.53 -26.07 9.01
N LEU A 736 1.47 -25.97 8.21
CA LEU A 736 0.20 -26.68 8.46
C LEU A 736 0.41 -28.17 8.18
N VAL A 737 0.15 -29.01 9.17
CA VAL A 737 0.27 -30.47 9.09
C VAL A 737 -1.05 -31.09 8.63
N GLN A 738 -2.16 -30.65 9.24
CA GLN A 738 -3.50 -31.16 8.96
C GLN A 738 -4.55 -30.12 9.33
N VAL A 739 -5.71 -30.17 8.66
CA VAL A 739 -6.89 -29.33 8.95
C VAL A 739 -8.06 -30.16 9.51
N SER A 740 -8.22 -31.41 9.08
CA SER A 740 -9.33 -32.29 9.48
C SER A 740 -8.81 -33.66 9.96
N PRO A 741 -9.28 -34.21 11.10
CA PRO A 741 -10.38 -33.70 11.94
C PRO A 741 -10.01 -32.58 12.92
N HIS A 742 -8.72 -32.23 13.03
CA HIS A 742 -8.20 -31.15 13.87
C HIS A 742 -7.17 -30.35 13.09
N PHE A 743 -7.07 -29.05 13.42
CA PHE A 743 -5.96 -28.23 12.96
C PHE A 743 -4.69 -28.60 13.73
N GLU A 744 -3.66 -28.96 12.99
CA GLU A 744 -2.34 -29.28 13.50
C GLU A 744 -1.26 -28.52 12.73
N PHE A 745 -0.28 -27.97 13.44
CA PHE A 745 0.79 -27.19 12.83
C PHE A 745 2.06 -27.23 13.68
N VAL A 746 3.19 -26.97 13.02
CA VAL A 746 4.51 -26.86 13.66
C VAL A 746 5.04 -25.44 13.51
N VAL A 747 5.66 -24.93 14.57
CA VAL A 747 6.29 -23.61 14.62
C VAL A 747 7.74 -23.74 15.07
N ALA A 748 8.64 -23.09 14.34
CA ALA A 748 10.01 -22.83 14.77
C ALA A 748 10.20 -21.34 15.07
N ALA A 749 10.87 -21.01 16.17
CA ALA A 749 11.08 -19.65 16.62
C ALA A 749 12.58 -19.31 16.79
N SER A 750 12.88 -18.01 16.77
CA SER A 750 14.24 -17.47 16.87
C SER A 750 14.91 -17.68 18.23
N ASP A 751 14.16 -18.12 19.24
CA ASP A 751 14.65 -18.46 20.58
C ASP A 751 14.81 -19.98 20.77
N SER A 752 15.09 -20.69 19.67
CA SER A 752 15.33 -22.14 19.63
C SER A 752 14.12 -23.02 20.00
N ARG A 753 12.92 -22.45 20.13
CA ARG A 753 11.70 -23.25 20.30
C ARG A 753 11.30 -23.91 18.99
N LEU A 754 11.01 -25.19 19.08
CA LEU A 754 10.38 -25.98 18.03
C LEU A 754 9.20 -26.73 18.64
N GLU A 755 7.99 -26.40 18.20
CA GLU A 755 6.76 -26.81 18.88
C GLU A 755 5.69 -27.24 17.90
N TRP A 756 5.04 -28.36 18.21
CA TRP A 756 3.88 -28.87 17.50
C TRP A 756 2.61 -28.58 18.32
N TYR A 757 1.56 -28.16 17.62
CA TYR A 757 0.28 -27.77 18.20
C TYR A 757 -0.87 -28.52 17.53
N ARG A 758 -1.84 -28.93 18.34
CA ARG A 758 -3.18 -29.37 17.92
C ARG A 758 -4.21 -28.44 18.52
N LEU A 759 -5.14 -27.95 17.71
CA LEU A 759 -6.25 -27.12 18.18
C LEU A 759 -7.49 -27.96 18.49
N LYS A 760 -8.34 -27.41 19.35
CA LYS A 760 -9.69 -27.94 19.60
C LYS A 760 -10.53 -27.82 18.33
N LYS A 761 -11.51 -28.73 18.14
CA LYS A 761 -12.37 -28.76 16.93
C LYS A 761 -13.15 -27.46 16.71
N ASP A 762 -13.51 -26.79 17.81
CA ASP A 762 -14.25 -25.53 17.79
C ASP A 762 -13.36 -24.29 17.63
N LEU A 763 -12.04 -24.48 17.47
CA LEU A 763 -11.03 -23.40 17.41
C LEU A 763 -11.03 -22.48 18.65
N SER A 764 -11.61 -22.91 19.78
CA SER A 764 -11.62 -22.12 21.02
C SER A 764 -10.25 -21.98 21.68
N GLY A 765 -9.28 -22.81 21.28
CA GLY A 765 -7.93 -22.79 21.81
C GLY A 765 -7.10 -24.01 21.44
N ILE A 766 -6.00 -24.17 22.17
CA ILE A 766 -5.06 -25.28 22.02
C ILE A 766 -5.62 -26.50 22.77
N ASP A 767 -5.59 -27.66 22.11
CA ASP A 767 -5.93 -28.96 22.67
C ASP A 767 -4.66 -29.68 23.17
N ARG A 768 -3.60 -29.72 22.36
CA ARG A 768 -2.33 -30.36 22.69
C ARG A 768 -1.14 -29.54 22.19
N ARG A 769 -0.04 -29.58 22.93
CA ARG A 769 1.26 -28.98 22.60
C ARG A 769 2.38 -29.97 22.90
N ILE A 770 3.34 -30.10 21.99
CA ILE A 770 4.54 -30.94 22.14
C ILE A 770 5.77 -30.08 21.84
N SER A 771 6.76 -30.07 22.74
CA SER A 771 8.05 -29.38 22.56
C SER A 771 9.09 -30.36 22.02
N LEU A 772 9.81 -29.96 20.97
CA LEU A 772 10.74 -30.79 20.20
C LEU A 772 12.16 -30.19 20.24
N THR A 773 12.60 -29.75 21.41
CA THR A 773 13.89 -29.05 21.59
C THR A 773 15.03 -29.98 22.01
N SER A 774 14.75 -31.24 22.33
CA SER A 774 15.72 -32.26 22.78
C SER A 774 16.84 -32.55 21.77
N ALA A 775 16.57 -32.36 20.48
CA ALA A 775 17.50 -32.64 19.38
C ALA A 775 18.30 -31.41 18.92
N LEU A 776 18.09 -30.24 19.53
CA LEU A 776 18.71 -28.98 19.13
C LEU A 776 19.89 -28.69 20.07
N SER A 777 21.00 -28.23 19.51
CA SER A 777 22.13 -27.80 20.34
C SER A 777 21.80 -26.51 21.11
N GLU A 778 22.45 -26.35 22.26
CA GLU A 778 22.37 -25.13 23.05
C GLU A 778 22.75 -23.93 22.15
N HIS A 779 21.84 -22.97 22.02
CA HIS A 779 21.97 -21.76 21.19
C HIS A 779 21.80 -21.90 19.67
N SER A 780 21.42 -23.07 19.14
CA SER A 780 21.09 -23.20 17.70
C SER A 780 19.63 -22.85 17.41
N VAL A 781 19.38 -22.16 16.29
CA VAL A 781 18.04 -21.74 15.88
C VAL A 781 17.57 -22.58 14.71
N THR A 782 16.36 -23.15 14.83
CA THR A 782 15.71 -23.83 13.71
C THR A 782 15.26 -22.81 12.66
N THR A 783 15.77 -22.94 11.44
CA THR A 783 15.55 -21.99 10.34
C THR A 783 14.39 -22.41 9.44
N LYS A 784 14.25 -23.72 9.15
CA LYS A 784 13.15 -24.28 8.37
C LYS A 784 12.69 -25.61 8.95
N VAL A 785 11.40 -25.87 8.79
CA VAL A 785 10.78 -27.16 9.12
C VAL A 785 10.02 -27.71 7.91
N ALA A 786 10.04 -29.04 7.80
CA ALA A 786 9.27 -29.79 6.82
C ALA A 786 8.73 -31.05 7.49
N PHE A 787 7.60 -31.57 7.01
CA PHE A 787 6.98 -32.76 7.59
C PHE A 787 6.62 -33.77 6.52
N ALA A 788 6.57 -35.02 6.94
CA ALA A 788 6.09 -36.13 6.14
C ALA A 788 5.00 -36.86 6.94
N HIS A 789 4.00 -37.38 6.23
CA HIS A 789 2.96 -38.21 6.82
C HIS A 789 2.86 -39.51 6.04
N LEU A 790 2.99 -40.63 6.75
CA LEU A 790 2.85 -41.96 6.16
C LEU A 790 2.13 -42.88 7.16
N LYS A 791 1.04 -43.51 6.70
CA LYS A 791 0.27 -44.51 7.47
C LYS A 791 -0.11 -44.06 8.90
N GLY A 792 -0.44 -42.78 9.09
CA GLY A 792 -0.85 -42.24 10.40
C GLY A 792 0.28 -41.75 11.30
N ILE A 793 1.54 -41.88 10.87
CA ILE A 793 2.71 -41.40 11.61
C ILE A 793 3.19 -40.10 10.99
N TYR A 794 3.42 -39.09 11.83
CA TYR A 794 3.97 -37.80 11.44
C TYR A 794 5.46 -37.75 11.76
N SER A 795 6.27 -37.58 10.73
CA SER A 795 7.71 -37.35 10.83
C SER A 795 8.01 -35.85 10.66
N LEU A 796 8.82 -35.28 11.55
CA LEU A 796 9.29 -33.90 11.47
C LEU A 796 10.76 -33.85 11.07
N TYR A 797 11.10 -32.91 10.20
CA TYR A 797 12.45 -32.59 9.78
C TYR A 797 12.68 -31.10 10.07
N ALA A 798 13.81 -30.80 10.69
CA ALA A 798 14.19 -29.43 11.03
C ALA A 798 15.65 -29.20 10.69
N VAL A 799 15.95 -28.06 10.08
CA VAL A 799 17.33 -27.62 9.82
C VAL A 799 17.64 -26.39 10.65
N SER A 800 18.93 -26.17 10.94
CA SER A 800 19.34 -25.16 11.91
C SER A 800 20.56 -24.35 11.48
N THR A 801 20.78 -23.25 12.20
CA THR A 801 21.97 -22.37 12.04
C THR A 801 23.29 -23.06 12.38
N SER A 802 23.27 -24.22 13.03
CA SER A 802 24.48 -25.01 13.32
C SER A 802 24.89 -26.00 12.23
N GLY A 803 24.22 -25.99 11.07
CA GLY A 803 24.58 -26.89 9.97
C GLY A 803 24.02 -28.30 10.10
N THR A 804 23.00 -28.50 10.95
CA THR A 804 22.46 -29.82 11.31
C THR A 804 21.02 -30.01 10.83
N LEU A 805 20.72 -31.23 10.39
CA LEU A 805 19.37 -31.75 10.13
C LEU A 805 18.95 -32.64 11.30
N SER A 806 17.86 -32.28 11.97
CA SER A 806 17.23 -33.09 13.03
C SER A 806 15.94 -33.72 12.52
N ILE A 807 15.74 -35.01 12.83
CA ILE A 807 14.61 -35.82 12.37
C ILE A 807 13.92 -36.49 13.56
N TRP A 808 12.61 -36.30 13.67
CA TRP A 808 11.73 -37.05 14.58
C TRP A 808 10.85 -37.96 13.73
N ILE A 809 11.01 -39.27 13.85
CA ILE A 809 10.25 -40.26 13.04
C ILE A 809 8.79 -40.32 13.51
N ASP A 810 8.56 -40.10 14.80
CA ASP A 810 7.24 -40.01 15.40
C ASP A 810 7.22 -38.80 16.33
N ILE A 811 6.51 -37.73 15.94
CA ILE A 811 6.38 -36.50 16.72
C ILE A 811 5.76 -36.75 18.10
N GLU A 812 4.97 -37.82 18.27
CA GLU A 812 4.41 -38.17 19.58
C GLU A 812 5.48 -38.72 20.54
N LYS A 813 6.66 -39.07 20.03
CA LYS A 813 7.84 -39.50 20.79
C LYS A 813 8.96 -38.46 20.70
N PRO A 814 8.82 -37.29 21.35
CA PRO A 814 9.74 -36.15 21.19
C PRO A 814 11.19 -36.42 21.62
N ASN A 815 11.43 -37.47 22.40
CA ASN A 815 12.76 -37.86 22.87
C ASN A 815 13.52 -38.76 21.90
N GLU A 816 12.87 -39.27 20.85
CA GLU A 816 13.46 -40.16 19.84
C GLU A 816 13.77 -39.38 18.57
N SER A 817 14.93 -38.71 18.55
CA SER A 817 15.39 -37.89 17.42
C SER A 817 16.75 -38.33 16.88
N ARG A 818 16.96 -38.18 15.57
CA ARG A 818 18.26 -38.37 14.89
C ARG A 818 18.80 -37.03 14.41
N VAL A 819 20.08 -36.76 14.64
CA VAL A 819 20.74 -35.51 14.21
C VAL A 819 21.86 -35.85 13.23
N PHE A 820 21.87 -35.18 12.09
CA PHE A 820 22.86 -35.35 11.02
C PHE A 820 23.62 -34.04 10.81
N PRO A 821 24.96 -34.02 10.95
CA PRO A 821 25.76 -32.88 10.52
C PRO A 821 25.82 -32.89 8.98
N VAL A 822 25.29 -31.84 8.35
CA VAL A 822 25.25 -31.70 6.89
C VAL A 822 26.35 -30.77 6.41
N GLU A 823 26.54 -29.64 7.09
CA GLU A 823 27.54 -28.64 6.75
C GLU A 823 28.07 -27.92 8.00
N LYS A 824 29.13 -27.13 7.84
CA LYS A 824 29.60 -26.19 8.86
C LYS A 824 28.83 -24.86 8.86
N ALA A 825 28.29 -24.45 7.71
CA ALA A 825 27.48 -23.24 7.58
C ALA A 825 26.04 -23.49 8.04
N GLY A 826 25.30 -22.43 8.36
CA GLY A 826 23.89 -22.52 8.69
C GLY A 826 23.07 -23.05 7.52
N LEU A 827 22.05 -23.86 7.81
CA LEU A 827 21.13 -24.37 6.81
C LEU A 827 19.92 -23.43 6.73
N SER A 828 19.45 -23.12 5.53
CA SER A 828 18.46 -22.06 5.29
C SER A 828 17.23 -22.52 4.51
N ALA A 829 17.30 -23.67 3.84
CA ALA A 829 16.21 -24.23 3.05
C ALA A 829 16.06 -25.74 3.30
N LEU A 830 14.83 -26.24 3.29
CA LEU A 830 14.51 -27.64 3.53
C LEU A 830 13.22 -28.04 2.81
N ASP A 831 13.26 -29.16 2.11
CA ASP A 831 12.07 -29.86 1.64
C ASP A 831 12.24 -31.38 1.75
N VAL A 832 11.12 -32.08 1.92
CA VAL A 832 11.11 -33.54 2.13
C VAL A 832 10.01 -34.19 1.31
N LEU A 833 10.30 -35.35 0.76
CA LEU A 833 9.34 -36.16 0.02
C LEU A 833 9.38 -37.60 0.52
N GLN A 834 8.29 -38.03 1.15
CA GLN A 834 8.17 -39.37 1.72
C GLN A 834 7.69 -40.38 0.67
N ARG A 835 8.35 -41.54 0.62
CA ARG A 835 7.91 -42.77 -0.07
C ARG A 835 7.66 -43.87 0.95
N ASP A 836 7.13 -44.99 0.48
CA ASP A 836 6.80 -46.13 1.35
C ASP A 836 8.03 -46.74 2.05
N ASP A 837 9.20 -46.68 1.41
CA ASP A 837 10.44 -47.35 1.83
C ASP A 837 11.59 -46.39 2.18
N TYR A 838 11.52 -45.11 1.77
CA TYR A 838 12.51 -44.08 2.08
C TYR A 838 11.91 -42.68 2.13
N THR A 839 12.65 -41.73 2.71
CA THR A 839 12.39 -40.30 2.61
C THR A 839 13.48 -39.65 1.79
N MET A 840 13.11 -38.85 0.80
CA MET A 840 14.05 -37.95 0.13
C MET A 840 14.12 -36.64 0.92
N VAL A 841 15.33 -36.19 1.23
CA VAL A 841 15.57 -34.92 1.92
C VAL A 841 16.52 -34.05 1.10
N VAL A 842 16.16 -32.79 0.94
CA VAL A 842 16.99 -31.78 0.29
C VAL A 842 17.14 -30.58 1.20
N VAL A 843 18.38 -30.10 1.29
CA VAL A 843 18.79 -29.02 2.18
C VAL A 843 19.59 -28.00 1.40
N GLY A 844 19.23 -26.72 1.53
CA GLY A 844 20.02 -25.59 1.06
C GLY A 844 20.72 -24.86 2.22
N SER A 845 21.88 -24.28 1.93
CA SER A 845 22.78 -23.69 2.92
C SER A 845 23.00 -22.18 2.70
N GLU A 846 23.40 -21.49 3.78
CA GLU A 846 23.84 -20.10 3.77
C GLU A 846 25.07 -19.88 2.89
N SER A 847 25.90 -20.91 2.69
CA SER A 847 27.06 -20.89 1.80
C SER A 847 26.70 -20.97 0.31
N GLY A 848 25.45 -21.29 -0.04
CA GLY A 848 25.01 -21.57 -1.41
C GLY A 848 25.11 -23.05 -1.83
N ARG A 849 25.59 -23.93 -0.93
CA ARG A 849 25.60 -25.38 -1.15
C ARG A 849 24.18 -25.96 -1.14
N LEU A 850 23.94 -26.92 -2.03
CA LEU A 850 22.74 -27.75 -2.06
C LEU A 850 23.13 -29.21 -1.76
N SER A 851 22.48 -29.83 -0.79
CA SER A 851 22.73 -31.20 -0.34
C SER A 851 21.46 -32.05 -0.42
N ALA A 852 21.59 -33.28 -0.89
CA ALA A 852 20.47 -34.19 -1.09
C ALA A 852 20.80 -35.59 -0.60
N ALA A 853 19.86 -36.25 0.07
CA ALA A 853 20.03 -37.61 0.55
C ALA A 853 18.74 -38.42 0.48
N LYS A 854 18.92 -39.72 0.22
CA LYS A 854 17.90 -40.75 0.38
C LYS A 854 18.05 -41.36 1.79
N ILE A 855 17.04 -41.22 2.63
CA ILE A 855 17.06 -41.67 4.02
C ILE A 855 16.16 -42.89 4.19
N HIS A 856 16.75 -44.03 4.52
CA HIS A 856 16.02 -45.23 4.94
C HIS A 856 15.89 -45.29 6.47
N PRO A 857 14.76 -45.81 7.01
CA PRO A 857 14.62 -46.02 8.44
C PRO A 857 15.73 -46.94 8.98
N GLY A 858 16.52 -46.45 9.93
CA GLY A 858 17.56 -47.24 10.61
C GLY A 858 18.90 -47.40 9.89
N GLU A 859 19.07 -46.85 8.68
CA GLU A 859 20.32 -46.93 7.92
C GLU A 859 21.21 -45.69 8.07
N GLU A 860 22.52 -45.85 7.78
CA GLU A 860 23.44 -44.72 7.60
C GLU A 860 23.04 -43.90 6.37
N THR A 861 23.08 -42.57 6.51
CA THR A 861 22.66 -41.64 5.46
C THR A 861 23.87 -40.95 4.87
N VAL A 862 24.01 -40.99 3.55
CA VAL A 862 25.06 -40.27 2.82
C VAL A 862 24.42 -39.15 2.00
N PHE A 863 24.90 -37.93 2.21
CA PHE A 863 24.52 -36.77 1.43
C PHE A 863 25.46 -36.62 0.23
N ASP A 864 24.88 -36.42 -0.96
CA ASP A 864 25.61 -35.85 -2.10
C ASP A 864 25.31 -34.35 -2.16
N TYR A 865 26.25 -33.56 -2.66
CA TYR A 865 26.13 -32.10 -2.65
C TYR A 865 26.73 -31.46 -3.88
N VAL A 866 26.28 -30.24 -4.16
CA VAL A 866 26.81 -29.37 -5.21
C VAL A 866 26.99 -27.96 -4.66
N ASP A 867 28.18 -27.38 -4.90
CA ASP A 867 28.49 -25.98 -4.64
C ASP A 867 28.24 -25.16 -5.91
N TRP A 868 27.03 -24.61 -6.05
CA TRP A 868 26.65 -23.91 -7.28
C TRP A 868 26.14 -22.48 -7.08
N HIS A 869 25.28 -22.24 -6.07
CA HIS A 869 24.80 -20.87 -5.84
C HIS A 869 25.94 -20.00 -5.32
N GLY A 870 25.97 -18.75 -5.78
CA GLY A 870 26.97 -17.77 -5.37
C GLY A 870 26.69 -17.10 -4.01
N ALA A 871 25.54 -17.40 -3.41
CA ALA A 871 25.08 -16.84 -2.14
C ALA A 871 24.07 -17.79 -1.47
N THR A 872 23.54 -17.40 -0.31
CA THR A 872 22.58 -18.18 0.50
C THR A 872 21.41 -18.72 -0.32
N CYS A 873 21.20 -20.04 -0.23
CA CYS A 873 20.03 -20.71 -0.80
C CYS A 873 18.82 -20.50 0.12
N THR A 874 17.82 -19.76 -0.35
CA THR A 874 16.72 -19.27 0.49
C THR A 874 15.51 -20.21 0.51
N ASP A 875 15.31 -21.00 -0.55
CA ASP A 875 14.25 -22.02 -0.59
C ASP A 875 14.60 -23.16 -1.55
N VAL A 876 14.04 -24.34 -1.27
CA VAL A 876 14.20 -25.54 -2.10
C VAL A 876 12.87 -26.30 -2.18
N HIS A 877 12.64 -26.99 -3.29
CA HIS A 877 11.51 -27.88 -3.43
C HIS A 877 11.81 -29.13 -4.26
N ILE A 878 11.21 -30.26 -3.86
CA ILE A 878 11.35 -31.57 -4.52
C ILE A 878 10.10 -31.88 -5.33
N ARG A 879 10.28 -32.36 -6.57
CA ARG A 879 9.22 -32.96 -7.38
C ARG A 879 9.65 -34.30 -7.98
N LEU A 880 8.66 -35.15 -8.20
CA LEU A 880 8.82 -36.38 -8.94
C LEU A 880 9.07 -36.06 -10.42
N ALA A 881 10.08 -36.71 -11.00
CA ALA A 881 10.19 -36.77 -12.45
C ALA A 881 9.25 -37.86 -13.00
N ASP A 882 8.91 -37.77 -14.29
CA ASP A 882 8.12 -38.80 -14.98
C ASP A 882 8.84 -40.16 -15.03
N THR A 883 10.17 -40.15 -14.83
CA THR A 883 11.00 -41.36 -14.77
C THR A 883 11.17 -41.84 -13.33
N ALA A 884 10.97 -43.14 -13.11
CA ALA A 884 10.95 -43.74 -11.77
C ALA A 884 12.27 -43.64 -10.97
N HIS A 885 13.37 -43.22 -11.61
CA HIS A 885 14.71 -43.21 -11.01
C HIS A 885 15.31 -41.80 -10.86
N LEU A 886 14.58 -40.75 -11.22
CA LEU A 886 15.04 -39.37 -11.11
C LEU A 886 14.08 -38.53 -10.28
N MET A 887 14.66 -37.58 -9.55
CA MET A 887 13.94 -36.55 -8.82
C MET A 887 14.38 -35.18 -9.33
N HIS A 888 13.44 -34.27 -9.48
CA HIS A 888 13.72 -32.88 -9.82
C HIS A 888 13.75 -32.04 -8.54
N ILE A 889 14.82 -31.25 -8.39
CA ILE A 889 15.03 -30.38 -7.25
C ILE A 889 15.15 -28.96 -7.76
N PHE A 890 14.30 -28.07 -7.26
CA PHE A 890 14.31 -26.65 -7.55
C PHE A 890 14.92 -25.91 -6.37
N SER A 891 15.80 -24.97 -6.62
CA SER A 891 16.38 -24.11 -5.58
C SER A 891 16.42 -22.66 -6.03
N VAL A 892 16.29 -21.75 -5.07
CA VAL A 892 16.46 -20.31 -5.28
C VAL A 892 17.44 -19.74 -4.26
N ALA A 893 18.16 -18.68 -4.63
CA ALA A 893 19.16 -18.06 -3.78
C ALA A 893 19.26 -16.54 -3.98
N LEU A 894 19.97 -15.88 -3.04
CA LEU A 894 20.23 -14.43 -3.07
C LEU A 894 21.09 -13.97 -4.26
N ASP A 895 21.79 -14.90 -4.91
CA ASP A 895 22.46 -14.66 -6.20
C ASP A 895 21.48 -14.40 -7.36
N SER A 896 20.19 -14.41 -7.06
CA SER A 896 19.10 -14.09 -7.96
C SER A 896 18.99 -15.06 -9.10
N ARG A 897 19.14 -16.35 -8.80
CA ARG A 897 18.95 -17.45 -9.74
C ARG A 897 18.00 -18.47 -9.18
N ILE A 898 17.19 -19.04 -10.06
CA ILE A 898 16.49 -20.30 -9.81
C ILE A 898 17.21 -21.40 -10.60
N ALA A 899 17.47 -22.54 -9.96
CA ALA A 899 18.16 -23.66 -10.56
C ALA A 899 17.33 -24.95 -10.43
N LEU A 900 17.42 -25.78 -11.46
CA LEU A 900 16.86 -27.12 -11.54
C LEU A 900 18.01 -28.11 -11.52
N PHE A 901 17.96 -29.02 -10.56
CA PHE A 901 18.86 -30.14 -10.40
C PHE A 901 18.11 -31.46 -10.58
N SER A 902 18.83 -32.49 -11.02
CA SER A 902 18.35 -33.87 -11.00
C SER A 902 19.10 -34.64 -9.92
N PHE A 903 18.38 -35.50 -9.21
CA PHE A 903 18.96 -36.45 -8.28
C PHE A 903 18.62 -37.88 -8.73
N SER A 904 19.67 -38.66 -9.01
CA SER A 904 19.53 -40.05 -9.40
C SER A 904 19.35 -40.95 -8.18
N LEU A 905 18.24 -41.68 -8.13
CA LEU A 905 17.95 -42.62 -7.05
C LEU A 905 18.82 -43.89 -7.12
N ILE A 906 19.52 -44.11 -8.23
CA ILE A 906 20.42 -45.27 -8.44
C ILE A 906 21.85 -44.90 -8.03
N SER A 907 22.38 -43.81 -8.59
CA SER A 907 23.76 -43.39 -8.32
C SER A 907 23.91 -42.50 -7.10
N LEU A 908 22.80 -42.02 -6.53
CA LEU A 908 22.75 -41.05 -5.43
C LEU A 908 23.58 -39.80 -5.74
N LYS A 909 23.49 -39.34 -6.99
CA LYS A 909 24.21 -38.15 -7.48
C LYS A 909 23.28 -37.01 -7.82
N LEU A 910 23.62 -35.83 -7.32
CA LEU A 910 23.00 -34.54 -7.58
C LEU A 910 23.73 -33.83 -8.73
N GLN A 911 23.00 -33.38 -9.74
CA GLN A 911 23.57 -32.70 -10.90
C GLN A 911 22.72 -31.51 -11.32
N LEU A 912 23.37 -30.40 -11.69
CA LEU A 912 22.68 -29.25 -12.27
C LEU A 912 22.18 -29.58 -13.66
N CYS A 913 20.89 -29.32 -13.92
CA CYS A 913 20.31 -29.45 -15.26
C CYS A 913 20.18 -28.10 -15.96
N ARG A 914 19.65 -27.09 -15.25
CA ARG A 914 19.36 -25.78 -15.84
C ARG A 914 19.34 -24.71 -14.75
N ALA A 915 19.65 -23.47 -15.13
CA ALA A 915 19.43 -22.32 -14.27
C ALA A 915 18.90 -21.12 -15.08
N VAL A 916 18.19 -20.23 -14.39
CA VAL A 916 17.62 -19.01 -14.95
C VAL A 916 17.91 -17.86 -13.99
N VAL A 917 18.39 -16.74 -14.53
CA VAL A 917 18.55 -15.50 -13.77
C VAL A 917 17.18 -14.85 -13.55
N LEU A 918 16.93 -14.46 -12.31
CA LEU A 918 15.69 -13.87 -11.85
C LEU A 918 15.75 -12.35 -11.90
N ASN A 919 14.61 -11.75 -12.19
CA ASN A 919 14.41 -10.30 -12.09
C ASN A 919 13.99 -9.86 -10.68
N VAL A 920 13.70 -10.83 -9.83
CA VAL A 920 13.47 -10.63 -8.40
C VAL A 920 14.79 -10.46 -7.69
N ALA A 921 15.05 -9.26 -7.13
CA ALA A 921 16.14 -9.06 -6.19
C ALA A 921 15.84 -9.68 -4.83
N ASP A 922 16.90 -10.16 -4.17
CA ASP A 922 16.87 -10.89 -2.92
C ASP A 922 15.73 -11.93 -2.84
N PRO A 923 15.73 -12.95 -3.73
CA PRO A 923 14.69 -13.98 -3.68
C PRO A 923 14.62 -14.64 -2.32
N SER A 924 13.44 -14.64 -1.72
CA SER A 924 13.21 -15.11 -0.35
C SER A 924 12.53 -16.47 -0.30
N SER A 925 11.61 -16.74 -1.23
CA SER A 925 10.82 -17.97 -1.29
C SER A 925 10.22 -18.18 -2.68
N PHE A 926 9.78 -19.40 -2.98
CA PHE A 926 8.96 -19.67 -4.17
C PHE A 926 7.90 -20.73 -3.91
N CYS A 927 6.85 -20.76 -4.74
CA CYS A 927 5.86 -21.83 -4.70
C CYS A 927 5.43 -22.26 -6.12
N PHE A 928 4.92 -23.48 -6.23
CA PHE A 928 4.32 -23.97 -7.46
C PHE A 928 2.87 -23.53 -7.58
N ILE A 929 2.52 -23.00 -8.75
CA ILE A 929 1.15 -22.63 -9.07
C ILE A 929 0.43 -23.90 -9.55
N PRO A 930 -0.64 -24.34 -8.88
CA PRO A 930 -1.41 -25.48 -9.34
C PRO A 930 -2.17 -25.11 -10.62
N ARG A 931 -2.02 -25.92 -11.67
CA ARG A 931 -2.82 -25.83 -12.91
C ARG A 931 -3.30 -27.22 -13.30
N ASP A 932 -4.44 -27.26 -13.98
CA ASP A 932 -5.06 -28.50 -14.46
C ASP A 932 -4.41 -29.06 -15.74
N GLU A 933 -3.46 -28.34 -16.36
CA GLU A 933 -2.78 -28.78 -17.59
C GLU A 933 -1.42 -29.45 -17.32
N ASP A 934 -1.33 -30.76 -17.58
CA ASP A 934 -0.24 -31.67 -17.20
C ASP A 934 1.17 -31.37 -17.73
N ARG A 935 1.36 -30.38 -18.63
CA ARG A 935 2.66 -30.15 -19.31
C ARG A 935 3.38 -28.85 -18.97
N LYS A 936 2.80 -28.02 -18.11
CA LYS A 936 3.37 -26.71 -17.78
C LYS A 936 3.58 -26.55 -16.28
N ILE A 937 4.84 -26.43 -15.85
CA ILE A 937 5.17 -26.09 -14.47
C ILE A 937 5.28 -24.58 -14.38
N GLU A 938 4.44 -23.97 -13.54
CA GLU A 938 4.52 -22.55 -13.22
C GLU A 938 5.02 -22.35 -11.79
N ILE A 939 6.03 -21.49 -11.64
CA ILE A 939 6.68 -21.19 -10.38
C ILE A 939 6.54 -19.69 -10.11
N ALA A 940 6.01 -19.32 -8.95
CA ALA A 940 6.04 -17.95 -8.45
C ALA A 940 7.23 -17.78 -7.51
N VAL A 941 8.15 -16.90 -7.86
CA VAL A 941 9.30 -16.52 -7.03
C VAL A 941 9.07 -15.13 -6.45
N VAL A 942 9.36 -14.96 -5.17
CA VAL A 942 9.16 -13.69 -4.44
C VAL A 942 10.45 -13.18 -3.80
N GLY A 943 10.52 -11.88 -3.57
CA GLY A 943 11.63 -11.15 -2.98
C GLY A 943 11.30 -9.65 -2.98
N SER A 944 12.13 -8.81 -3.58
CA SER A 944 11.79 -7.41 -3.87
C SER A 944 10.55 -7.21 -4.76
N SER A 945 10.19 -8.23 -5.55
CA SER A 945 9.03 -8.23 -6.46
C SER A 945 8.52 -9.67 -6.65
N VAL A 946 7.56 -9.88 -7.56
CA VAL A 946 7.03 -11.21 -7.89
C VAL A 946 7.33 -11.52 -9.35
N GLN A 947 7.92 -12.68 -9.61
CA GLN A 947 8.13 -13.18 -10.97
C GLN A 947 7.53 -14.57 -11.11
N VAL A 948 6.74 -14.78 -12.17
CA VAL A 948 6.25 -16.11 -12.53
C VAL A 948 7.01 -16.66 -13.73
N ILE A 949 7.50 -17.87 -13.55
CA ILE A 949 8.32 -18.57 -14.52
C ILE A 949 7.53 -19.77 -15.02
N SER A 950 7.36 -19.83 -16.33
CA SER A 950 6.79 -20.98 -17.02
C SER A 950 7.92 -21.89 -17.53
N LEU A 951 7.95 -23.12 -17.04
CA LEU A 951 8.79 -24.20 -17.53
C LEU A 951 7.91 -25.17 -18.32
N PHE A 952 8.30 -25.43 -19.56
CA PHE A 952 7.69 -26.47 -20.38
C PHE A 952 8.46 -27.78 -20.14
N SER A 953 7.71 -28.87 -19.97
CA SER A 953 8.23 -30.24 -19.80
C SER A 953 9.14 -30.66 -20.94
#